data_AF-A0AA45Z4I7-F1
#
_entry.id   AF-A0AA45Z4I7-F1
#
_cell.length_a   1.000
_cell.length_b   1.000
_cell.length_c   1.000
_cell.angle_alpha   90.00
_cell.angle_beta   90.00
_cell.angle_gamma   90.00
#
_symmetry.space_group_name_H-M   'P 1'
#
loop_
_entity.id
_entity.type
_entity.pdbx_description
1 polymer ?
#
loop_
_entity_poly.entity_id
_entity_poly.type
_entity_poly.pdbx_seq_one_letter_code
_entity_poly.pdbx_strand_id
1 'polypeptide(L)'
;MTGRWGLLGLVMVGLLSGCADRERSSLADGRLTATPGGVDFARVAVFDARESTVTLRNVGRARITVDEAWVEGPEGAYKAEFTHEGPHSLVPGSECTLKVRFAPLAQGGLPAVLVIRSDTRIEPLMRIPLNGAGVDAWARVTPRALDFGRIEADSTKTLGVTLDNPTELPVMVTPKLVGADKDEFIAAPVTVNPGERVELPLTFNPVKVGKKQVALAISPCHGCADVPVQVTAESLERAVVAEPEVVDFGAVPVDRDAIKASSLRNISTEPVTVTSLMLDGTDASFSQNNTGLPLVLQPGEVRAFEIRYSPGHMGAATDRAVYTVVSKRHPTLPVPLRGFGGASELCVSPMMYDFGEQPLGSKVRVVVNVKNCGTDNAGPLTINTLDWTPDATGAQLQFNNKPVTLPFTLPANGELNLEVFYEPMREGSASGALVMTTSAFSAATVQLDFFGSAKAHAPCELTVTPELVDFGTIPPGRGAVLGVKLENKGTDLCPVKNIRVANDGGGVFKMPGGELFGGIIYPGDWFSFQVAFQAPFTGGNFIGELQVEQYNPVTPVRQVPLMANSQETCLVASPWYLDFGLGRKDCRPAPREVNYLNACTTPITVSNVFIGPGTTDTEFELLDHPAPPAFQLAPGESFTVGVDYLAQVTGMNLSPLFVDSSDLPIPLMVPLIGESSKKTDKTDTFVQQDVSKVDVLFVVDNTASMVEEHPKLVSAIPAFVDAARNKAVDVNMAVTTTGISAVSGACPGGALGGEAGRFFPADNSRQRILTLGTANVTQVLQQNVQVGQCAQVEQGFEAMRRALTSPLVNNVDDPRTPLANDGNAGFLRDSAALVVVFVGDEDDHSPDAVSTYVQWAQQRKGENQPQRATFFAIAPTKTSCATAGGTGTRYADAAAQTGGEVLNVCAADYAPLLRQVASKAFSAQDRFPLSEEPDAGTVVVTVNGTATPSGWTYDAASNSVVFSVVPPPGSKVAITYRRACAND
;
A
#
# COMPACT_ATOMS: atom_id res chain seq x y z
N MET A 1 73.37 -7.39 -97.72
CA MET A 1 73.74 -6.80 -96.42
C MET A 1 73.49 -7.88 -95.37
N THR A 2 74.53 -8.67 -95.06
CA THR A 2 75.41 -8.50 -93.87
C THR A 2 74.66 -8.87 -92.59
N GLY A 3 75.08 -9.83 -91.76
CA GLY A 3 76.29 -10.62 -91.64
C GLY A 3 76.06 -11.70 -90.55
N ARG A 4 76.82 -12.79 -90.59
CA ARG A 4 77.85 -13.14 -89.59
C ARG A 4 77.29 -13.58 -88.22
N TRP A 5 77.69 -14.65 -87.54
CA TRP A 5 78.70 -15.72 -87.58
C TRP A 5 78.25 -16.66 -86.42
N GLY A 6 78.53 -17.96 -86.31
CA GLY A 6 79.37 -18.90 -87.02
C GLY A 6 79.56 -20.16 -86.15
N LEU A 7 80.06 -21.23 -86.80
CA LEU A 7 80.94 -22.29 -86.24
C LEU A 7 80.35 -23.22 -85.15
N LEU A 8 80.48 -24.54 -85.12
CA LEU A 8 81.34 -25.59 -85.71
C LEU A 8 80.45 -26.85 -85.88
N GLY A 9 80.72 -27.92 -86.64
CA GLY A 9 81.89 -28.50 -87.27
C GLY A 9 81.66 -30.04 -87.35
N LEU A 10 82.29 -30.71 -88.33
CA LEU A 10 82.28 -32.14 -88.70
C LEU A 10 81.17 -32.57 -89.72
N VAL A 11 81.37 -32.60 -91.06
CA VAL A 11 82.35 -33.34 -91.94
C VAL A 11 81.94 -34.83 -92.07
N MET A 12 81.84 -35.56 -93.19
CA MET A 12 82.40 -35.57 -94.57
C MET A 12 81.42 -36.39 -95.47
N VAL A 13 81.19 -36.06 -96.76
CA VAL A 13 81.80 -36.64 -98.00
C VAL A 13 81.57 -38.16 -98.12
N GLY A 14 80.87 -38.71 -99.11
CA GLY A 14 81.06 -38.58 -100.56
C GLY A 14 81.95 -39.73 -101.08
N LEU A 15 81.42 -40.62 -101.93
CA LEU A 15 82.13 -41.29 -103.05
C LEU A 15 81.22 -42.28 -103.81
N LEU A 16 80.89 -41.86 -105.04
CA LEU A 16 80.79 -42.65 -106.28
C LEU A 16 80.53 -44.16 -106.18
N SER A 17 79.30 -44.59 -106.46
CA SER A 17 78.99 -45.85 -107.15
C SER A 17 77.53 -45.82 -107.66
N GLY A 18 77.27 -46.41 -108.83
CA GLY A 18 75.92 -46.66 -109.35
C GLY A 18 75.69 -46.07 -110.74
N CYS A 19 75.95 -46.87 -111.76
CA CYS A 19 75.74 -46.55 -113.17
C CYS A 19 74.30 -46.13 -113.51
N ALA A 20 74.22 -45.28 -114.53
CA ALA A 20 73.09 -44.49 -114.99
C ALA A 20 71.96 -45.26 -115.71
N ASP A 21 70.78 -44.61 -115.66
CA ASP A 21 69.73 -44.47 -116.67
C ASP A 21 69.01 -45.74 -117.21
N ARG A 22 67.67 -45.79 -117.36
CA ARG A 22 66.67 -44.72 -117.53
C ARG A 22 65.23 -45.24 -117.35
N GLU A 23 64.38 -44.38 -116.78
CA GLU A 23 62.93 -44.16 -117.00
C GLU A 23 61.85 -45.22 -116.64
N ARG A 24 61.05 -44.92 -115.59
CA ARG A 24 59.59 -44.63 -115.70
C ARG A 24 58.96 -44.07 -114.40
N SER A 25 58.41 -42.86 -114.51
CA SER A 25 57.36 -42.15 -113.72
C SER A 25 57.13 -42.48 -112.24
N SER A 26 57.48 -41.56 -111.32
CA SER A 26 56.90 -41.50 -109.97
C SER A 26 55.76 -40.45 -109.91
N LEU A 27 54.58 -40.90 -109.49
CA LEU A 27 53.40 -40.06 -109.27
C LEU A 27 53.66 -39.08 -108.10
N ALA A 28 53.27 -37.81 -108.27
CA ALA A 28 53.22 -36.84 -107.18
C ALA A 28 52.05 -37.18 -106.25
N ASP A 29 52.32 -37.47 -104.98
CA ASP A 29 51.30 -37.84 -103.99
C ASP A 29 51.11 -36.75 -102.91
N GLY A 30 49.90 -36.69 -102.34
CA GLY A 30 49.58 -35.87 -101.18
C GLY A 30 50.06 -36.56 -99.89
N ARG A 31 50.47 -35.78 -98.87
CA ARG A 31 50.73 -36.30 -97.53
C ARG A 31 50.26 -35.30 -96.48
N LEU A 32 49.35 -35.75 -95.60
CA LEU A 32 48.82 -34.95 -94.50
C LEU A 32 49.60 -35.24 -93.21
N THR A 33 49.85 -34.20 -92.41
CA THR A 33 50.41 -34.33 -91.06
C THR A 33 49.59 -33.51 -90.08
N ALA A 34 49.46 -34.00 -88.85
CA ALA A 34 48.73 -33.33 -87.78
C ALA A 34 49.68 -32.92 -86.66
N THR A 35 49.52 -31.70 -86.16
CA THR A 35 50.28 -31.18 -85.04
C THR A 35 49.32 -30.64 -83.98
N PRO A 36 49.33 -31.18 -82.75
CA PRO A 36 50.11 -32.34 -82.31
C PRO A 36 49.61 -33.66 -82.95
N GLY A 37 50.49 -34.66 -83.03
CA GLY A 37 50.15 -36.00 -83.55
C GLY A 37 49.31 -36.86 -82.59
N GLY A 38 48.95 -36.30 -81.42
CA GLY A 38 48.07 -36.87 -80.40
C GLY A 38 47.74 -35.78 -79.37
N VAL A 39 46.55 -35.82 -78.77
CA VAL A 39 46.09 -34.82 -77.78
C VAL A 39 45.78 -35.50 -76.46
N ASP A 40 46.39 -35.02 -75.37
CA ASP A 40 46.01 -35.40 -74.01
C ASP A 40 45.30 -34.23 -73.33
N PHE A 41 44.01 -34.42 -73.03
CA PHE A 41 43.15 -33.48 -72.33
C PHE A 41 43.34 -33.54 -70.81
N ALA A 42 44.16 -34.47 -70.31
CA ALA A 42 44.37 -34.77 -68.90
C ALA A 42 43.05 -35.13 -68.19
N ARG A 43 43.02 -34.92 -66.87
CA ARG A 43 41.82 -35.10 -66.03
C ARG A 43 40.93 -33.87 -66.18
N VAL A 44 39.67 -34.10 -66.54
CA VAL A 44 38.62 -33.06 -66.63
C VAL A 44 37.46 -33.49 -65.74
N ALA A 45 36.87 -32.55 -65.01
CA ALA A 45 35.72 -32.84 -64.16
C ALA A 45 34.54 -33.35 -65.02
N VAL A 46 33.79 -34.33 -64.53
CA VAL A 46 32.57 -34.79 -65.23
C VAL A 46 31.62 -33.60 -65.40
N PHE A 47 31.05 -33.43 -66.59
CA PHE A 47 30.23 -32.28 -67.03
C PHE A 47 30.95 -30.92 -67.22
N ASP A 48 32.28 -30.90 -67.09
CA ASP A 48 33.10 -29.79 -67.57
C ASP A 48 33.69 -30.14 -68.96
N ALA A 49 34.43 -29.22 -69.57
CA ALA A 49 35.10 -29.51 -70.82
C ALA A 49 36.42 -28.78 -71.00
N ARG A 50 37.31 -29.43 -71.74
CA ARG A 50 38.58 -28.88 -72.16
C ARG A 50 38.71 -28.94 -73.67
N GLU A 51 39.30 -27.91 -74.26
CA GLU A 51 39.46 -27.79 -75.71
C GLU A 51 40.93 -27.77 -76.08
N SER A 52 41.24 -28.35 -77.23
CA SER A 52 42.57 -28.36 -77.83
C SER A 52 42.45 -28.17 -79.33
N THR A 53 43.49 -27.65 -79.96
CA THR A 53 43.51 -27.38 -81.39
C THR A 53 44.49 -28.34 -82.07
N VAL A 54 44.04 -28.99 -83.14
CA VAL A 54 44.83 -29.86 -84.01
C VAL A 54 45.00 -29.18 -85.35
N THR A 55 46.24 -28.98 -85.78
CA THR A 55 46.57 -28.35 -87.07
C THR A 55 46.92 -29.42 -88.08
N LEU A 56 46.16 -29.50 -89.17
CA LEU A 56 46.43 -30.37 -90.30
C LEU A 56 47.20 -29.59 -91.37
N ARG A 57 48.34 -30.11 -91.79
CA ARG A 57 49.20 -29.49 -92.79
C ARG A 57 49.51 -30.45 -93.92
N ASN A 58 49.36 -29.99 -95.16
CA ASN A 58 49.79 -30.74 -96.33
C ASN A 58 51.29 -30.57 -96.53
N VAL A 59 52.07 -31.62 -96.27
CA VAL A 59 53.52 -31.68 -96.47
C VAL A 59 53.92 -32.45 -97.73
N GLY A 60 52.93 -32.94 -98.49
CA GLY A 60 53.11 -33.60 -99.77
C GLY A 60 53.30 -32.60 -100.93
N ARG A 61 53.32 -33.15 -102.15
CA ARG A 61 53.57 -32.35 -103.37
C ARG A 61 52.30 -32.12 -104.21
N ALA A 62 51.20 -32.81 -103.90
CA ALA A 62 49.90 -32.63 -104.51
C ALA A 62 48.90 -31.97 -103.55
N ARG A 63 47.86 -31.30 -104.09
CA ARG A 63 46.73 -30.76 -103.31
C ARG A 63 45.99 -31.91 -102.62
N ILE A 64 45.58 -31.69 -101.37
CA ILE A 64 44.76 -32.63 -100.59
C ILE A 64 43.45 -31.94 -100.22
N THR A 65 42.33 -32.62 -100.41
CA THR A 65 41.03 -32.21 -99.89
C THR A 65 40.73 -33.04 -98.64
N VAL A 66 40.51 -32.37 -97.52
CA VAL A 66 40.02 -33.02 -96.30
C VAL A 66 38.49 -33.07 -96.39
N ASP A 67 37.95 -34.26 -96.54
CA ASP A 67 36.53 -34.49 -96.82
C ASP A 67 35.69 -34.45 -95.53
N GLU A 68 36.23 -35.01 -94.45
CA GLU A 68 35.49 -35.22 -93.21
C GLU A 68 36.43 -35.40 -92.01
N ALA A 69 35.95 -34.99 -90.83
CA ALA A 69 36.62 -35.26 -89.56
C ALA A 69 35.57 -35.69 -88.52
N TRP A 70 35.80 -36.82 -87.85
CA TRP A 70 34.94 -37.32 -86.78
C TRP A 70 35.77 -37.98 -85.68
N VAL A 71 35.15 -38.21 -84.52
CA VAL A 71 35.81 -38.90 -83.41
C VAL A 71 35.24 -40.30 -83.26
N GLU A 72 36.12 -41.29 -83.20
CA GLU A 72 35.80 -42.67 -82.84
C GLU A 72 36.18 -42.88 -81.36
N GLY A 73 35.19 -43.06 -80.49
CA GLY A 73 35.41 -43.21 -79.06
C GLY A 73 34.10 -43.21 -78.26
N PRO A 74 34.18 -43.04 -76.93
CA PRO A 74 33.01 -42.98 -76.07
C PRO A 74 32.03 -41.88 -76.55
N GLU A 75 30.78 -42.28 -76.77
CA GLU A 75 29.75 -41.40 -77.34
C GLU A 75 29.54 -40.15 -76.47
N GLY A 76 29.50 -38.98 -77.11
CA GLY A 76 29.27 -37.69 -76.44
C GLY A 76 30.46 -37.11 -75.67
N ALA A 77 31.54 -37.85 -75.42
CA ALA A 77 32.69 -37.37 -74.65
C ALA A 77 33.63 -36.44 -75.44
N TYR A 78 33.65 -36.56 -76.77
CA TYR A 78 34.49 -35.74 -77.64
C TYR A 78 33.69 -35.14 -78.78
N LYS A 79 34.02 -33.91 -79.14
CA LYS A 79 33.48 -33.22 -80.32
C LYS A 79 34.63 -32.60 -81.10
N ALA A 80 34.72 -32.84 -82.40
CA ALA A 80 35.72 -32.22 -83.26
C ALA A 80 35.02 -31.41 -84.35
N GLU A 81 35.43 -30.16 -84.53
CA GLU A 81 34.87 -29.25 -85.52
C GLU A 81 36.00 -28.46 -86.18
N PHE A 82 35.87 -28.16 -87.47
CA PHE A 82 36.79 -27.24 -88.13
C PHE A 82 36.57 -25.82 -87.62
N THR A 83 37.64 -25.05 -87.51
CA THR A 83 37.57 -23.68 -86.98
C THR A 83 37.00 -22.66 -87.97
N HIS A 84 36.88 -23.03 -89.25
CA HIS A 84 36.37 -22.18 -90.34
C HIS A 84 35.51 -23.02 -91.29
N GLU A 85 34.50 -22.42 -91.93
CA GLU A 85 33.66 -23.09 -92.93
C GLU A 85 34.25 -23.00 -94.34
N GLY A 86 34.14 -24.09 -95.12
CA GLY A 86 34.53 -24.14 -96.54
C GLY A 86 35.22 -25.44 -96.93
N PRO A 87 35.51 -25.64 -98.23
CA PRO A 87 36.25 -26.82 -98.67
C PRO A 87 37.67 -26.80 -98.08
N HIS A 88 38.02 -27.80 -97.28
CA HIS A 88 39.33 -27.92 -96.63
C HIS A 88 40.39 -28.44 -97.62
N SER A 89 40.61 -27.69 -98.71
CA SER A 89 41.55 -28.02 -99.77
C SER A 89 42.91 -27.38 -99.50
N LEU A 90 43.85 -28.20 -99.05
CA LEU A 90 45.19 -27.81 -98.68
C LEU A 90 46.13 -27.98 -99.88
N VAL A 91 46.62 -26.87 -100.41
CA VAL A 91 47.79 -26.87 -101.32
C VAL A 91 49.07 -27.21 -100.55
N PRO A 92 50.15 -27.70 -101.21
CA PRO A 92 51.41 -27.98 -100.54
C PRO A 92 51.88 -26.82 -99.65
N GLY A 93 52.15 -27.11 -98.38
CA GLY A 93 52.61 -26.16 -97.37
C GLY A 93 51.52 -25.46 -96.56
N SER A 94 50.26 -25.46 -97.02
CA SER A 94 49.11 -24.85 -96.32
C SER A 94 48.52 -25.74 -95.23
N GLU A 95 47.78 -25.13 -94.30
CA GLU A 95 47.20 -25.78 -93.13
C GLU A 95 45.74 -25.39 -92.87
N CYS A 96 45.01 -26.26 -92.18
CA CYS A 96 43.73 -25.94 -91.56
C CYS A 96 43.72 -26.47 -90.12
N THR A 97 42.81 -25.95 -89.28
CA THR A 97 42.75 -26.31 -87.87
C THR A 97 41.39 -26.88 -87.48
N LEU A 98 41.44 -27.89 -86.62
CA LEU A 98 40.27 -28.46 -85.94
C LEU A 98 40.35 -28.16 -84.46
N LYS A 99 39.22 -27.77 -83.88
CA LYS A 99 39.03 -27.67 -82.45
C LYS A 99 38.42 -28.96 -81.95
N VAL A 100 39.11 -29.62 -81.04
CA VAL A 100 38.64 -30.84 -80.37
C VAL A 100 38.29 -30.48 -78.94
N ARG A 101 37.04 -30.70 -78.56
CA ARG A 101 36.50 -30.52 -77.21
C ARG A 101 36.33 -31.88 -76.55
N PHE A 102 36.91 -32.07 -75.37
CA PHE A 102 36.69 -33.21 -74.49
C PHE A 102 35.78 -32.77 -73.34
N ALA A 103 34.62 -33.41 -73.20
CA ALA A 103 33.64 -33.17 -72.14
C ALA A 103 33.21 -34.53 -71.54
N PRO A 104 33.92 -35.05 -70.52
CA PRO A 104 33.63 -36.37 -69.97
C PRO A 104 32.25 -36.43 -69.31
N LEU A 105 31.45 -37.44 -69.68
CA LEU A 105 30.14 -37.72 -69.09
C LEU A 105 30.18 -38.82 -68.02
N ALA A 106 31.33 -39.47 -67.83
CA ALA A 106 31.56 -40.52 -66.85
C ALA A 106 33.00 -40.50 -66.32
N GLN A 107 33.20 -41.07 -65.13
CA GLN A 107 34.52 -41.19 -64.51
C GLN A 107 35.36 -42.28 -65.20
N GLY A 108 36.67 -42.05 -65.33
CA GLY A 108 37.64 -43.01 -65.87
C GLY A 108 38.35 -42.51 -67.13
N GLY A 109 39.33 -43.27 -67.61
CA GLY A 109 40.03 -42.98 -68.87
C GLY A 109 39.10 -43.18 -70.07
N LEU A 110 38.97 -42.16 -70.90
CA LEU A 110 38.12 -42.14 -72.09
C LEU A 110 39.01 -41.96 -73.33
N PRO A 111 39.78 -42.99 -73.75
CA PRO A 111 40.57 -42.89 -74.97
C PRO A 111 39.66 -42.83 -76.20
N ALA A 112 40.01 -41.99 -77.16
CA ALA A 112 39.32 -41.86 -78.44
C ALA A 112 40.33 -41.61 -79.57
N VAL A 113 39.87 -41.61 -80.81
CA VAL A 113 40.69 -41.32 -81.99
C VAL A 113 39.96 -40.31 -82.85
N LEU A 114 40.57 -39.16 -83.10
CA LEU A 114 40.13 -38.24 -84.15
C LEU A 114 40.56 -38.82 -85.51
N VAL A 115 39.60 -39.11 -86.36
CA VAL A 115 39.82 -39.63 -87.71
C VAL A 115 39.56 -38.54 -88.72
N ILE A 116 40.53 -38.32 -89.60
CA ILE A 116 40.46 -37.34 -90.70
C ILE A 116 40.47 -38.11 -92.01
N ARG A 117 39.41 -37.98 -92.81
CA ARG A 117 39.37 -38.52 -94.17
C ARG A 117 39.79 -37.47 -95.17
N SER A 118 40.64 -37.88 -96.11
CA SER A 118 41.09 -37.03 -97.21
C SER A 118 41.30 -37.84 -98.50
N ASP A 119 41.39 -37.12 -99.62
CA ASP A 119 41.53 -37.68 -100.97
C ASP A 119 42.95 -38.19 -101.32
N THR A 120 43.87 -38.24 -100.36
CA THR A 120 45.23 -38.79 -100.58
C THR A 120 45.22 -40.30 -100.80
N ARG A 121 46.08 -40.78 -101.71
CA ARG A 121 46.24 -42.22 -101.98
C ARG A 121 47.10 -42.92 -100.94
N ILE A 122 47.96 -42.18 -100.25
CA ILE A 122 48.80 -42.67 -99.16
C ILE A 122 48.10 -42.26 -97.87
N GLU A 123 47.56 -43.25 -97.16
CA GLU A 123 46.87 -43.04 -95.88
C GLU A 123 45.66 -42.10 -95.98
N PRO A 124 44.58 -42.49 -96.70
CA PRO A 124 43.37 -41.68 -96.87
C PRO A 124 42.63 -41.38 -95.55
N LEU A 125 42.94 -42.13 -94.48
CA LEU A 125 42.41 -41.96 -93.14
C LEU A 125 43.56 -41.70 -92.17
N MET A 126 43.73 -40.46 -91.72
CA MET A 126 44.68 -40.12 -90.67
C MET A 126 44.03 -40.28 -89.29
N ARG A 127 44.69 -40.99 -88.38
CA ARG A 127 44.18 -41.30 -87.04
C ARG A 127 45.04 -40.61 -85.98
N ILE A 128 44.42 -39.78 -85.14
CA ILE A 128 45.09 -38.98 -84.10
C ILE A 128 44.54 -39.44 -82.74
N PRO A 129 45.36 -40.06 -81.86
CA PRO A 129 44.90 -40.50 -80.55
C PRO A 129 44.53 -39.30 -79.67
N LEU A 130 43.37 -39.40 -79.03
CA LEU A 130 42.86 -38.49 -78.02
C LEU A 130 42.85 -39.24 -76.68
N ASN A 131 43.52 -38.70 -75.67
CA ASN A 131 43.49 -39.21 -74.31
C ASN A 131 42.85 -38.16 -73.40
N GLY A 132 42.07 -38.62 -72.44
CA GLY A 132 41.43 -37.78 -71.44
C GLY A 132 40.82 -38.68 -70.38
N ALA A 133 40.68 -38.17 -69.16
CA ALA A 133 40.03 -38.91 -68.08
C ALA A 133 38.97 -38.04 -67.41
N GLY A 134 37.77 -38.59 -67.23
CA GLY A 134 36.75 -37.99 -66.37
C GLY A 134 37.09 -38.25 -64.90
N VAL A 135 37.06 -37.21 -64.07
CA VAL A 135 37.18 -37.33 -62.62
C VAL A 135 35.97 -36.69 -61.97
N ASP A 136 35.37 -37.37 -60.99
CA ASP A 136 34.30 -36.78 -60.20
C ASP A 136 34.91 -35.74 -59.24
N ALA A 137 34.42 -34.51 -59.27
CA ALA A 137 34.98 -33.37 -58.55
C ALA A 137 33.86 -32.71 -57.73
N TRP A 138 33.86 -32.93 -56.42
CA TRP A 138 32.78 -32.47 -55.54
C TRP A 138 33.32 -32.08 -54.16
N ALA A 139 32.58 -31.22 -53.45
CA ALA A 139 32.87 -30.84 -52.07
C ALA A 139 31.83 -31.42 -51.09
N ARG A 140 32.30 -31.90 -49.94
CA ARG A 140 31.45 -32.27 -48.79
C ARG A 140 31.07 -31.01 -48.02
N VAL A 141 29.78 -30.85 -47.74
CA VAL A 141 29.20 -29.67 -47.08
C VAL A 141 28.73 -30.04 -45.66
N THR A 142 29.32 -29.42 -44.64
CA THR A 142 29.00 -29.65 -43.21
C THR A 142 29.16 -28.34 -42.40
N PRO A 143 28.25 -27.97 -41.48
CA PRO A 143 26.99 -28.63 -41.10
C PRO A 143 25.85 -28.40 -42.09
N ARG A 144 24.73 -29.12 -41.91
CA ARG A 144 23.50 -28.98 -42.72
C ARG A 144 22.44 -28.06 -42.10
N ALA A 145 22.79 -27.39 -41.01
CA ALA A 145 21.98 -26.37 -40.37
C ALA A 145 22.88 -25.26 -39.83
N LEU A 146 22.45 -24.01 -40.00
CA LEU A 146 23.05 -22.82 -39.43
C LEU A 146 21.99 -22.08 -38.63
N ASP A 147 22.25 -21.87 -37.35
CA ASP A 147 21.37 -21.08 -36.48
C ASP A 147 22.06 -19.76 -36.11
N PHE A 148 21.60 -18.68 -36.72
CA PHE A 148 22.06 -17.34 -36.39
C PHE A 148 21.48 -16.85 -35.05
N GLY A 149 20.48 -17.55 -34.51
CA GLY A 149 19.81 -17.17 -33.28
C GLY A 149 18.98 -15.90 -33.43
N ARG A 150 18.85 -15.16 -32.32
CA ARG A 150 18.10 -13.91 -32.22
C ARG A 150 19.08 -12.76 -32.06
N ILE A 151 19.26 -11.95 -33.10
CA ILE A 151 20.15 -10.78 -33.07
C ILE A 151 19.35 -9.52 -33.37
N GLU A 152 19.82 -8.35 -32.93
CA GLU A 152 19.13 -7.08 -33.18
C GLU A 152 19.20 -6.68 -34.66
N ALA A 153 18.20 -5.98 -35.18
CA ALA A 153 18.27 -5.37 -36.50
C ALA A 153 19.48 -4.41 -36.61
N ASP A 154 20.03 -4.26 -37.81
CA ASP A 154 21.24 -3.49 -38.16
C ASP A 154 22.56 -4.03 -37.55
N SER A 155 22.49 -5.16 -36.83
CA SER A 155 23.66 -5.95 -36.45
C SER A 155 24.16 -6.80 -37.61
N THR A 156 25.30 -7.47 -37.41
CA THR A 156 25.89 -8.37 -38.40
C THR A 156 26.38 -9.62 -37.69
N LYS A 157 26.04 -10.79 -38.22
CA LYS A 157 26.57 -12.08 -37.75
C LYS A 157 26.99 -12.93 -38.93
N THR A 158 28.16 -13.56 -38.83
CA THR A 158 28.66 -14.46 -39.86
C THR A 158 28.82 -15.85 -39.28
N LEU A 159 28.23 -16.84 -39.93
CA LEU A 159 28.46 -18.26 -39.65
C LEU A 159 28.96 -18.91 -40.94
N GLY A 160 29.73 -19.99 -40.83
CA GLY A 160 30.27 -20.68 -41.99
C GLY A 160 29.80 -22.11 -42.14
N VAL A 161 29.82 -22.60 -43.37
CA VAL A 161 29.72 -24.02 -43.68
C VAL A 161 31.10 -24.51 -44.13
N THR A 162 31.61 -25.56 -43.51
CA THR A 162 32.86 -26.20 -43.93
C THR A 162 32.63 -26.96 -45.24
N LEU A 163 33.47 -26.64 -46.22
CA LEU A 163 33.60 -27.32 -47.50
C LEU A 163 34.90 -28.13 -47.48
N ASP A 164 34.79 -29.45 -47.63
CA ASP A 164 35.92 -30.38 -47.68
C ASP A 164 35.96 -31.00 -49.07
N ASN A 165 37.04 -30.78 -49.83
CA ASN A 165 37.19 -31.36 -51.17
C ASN A 165 38.06 -32.63 -51.11
N PRO A 166 37.48 -33.83 -51.05
CA PRO A 166 38.24 -35.09 -51.00
C PRO A 166 38.79 -35.51 -52.37
N THR A 167 38.55 -34.73 -53.43
CA THR A 167 38.89 -35.10 -54.80
C THR A 167 40.23 -34.52 -55.24
N GLU A 168 40.76 -34.99 -56.37
CA GLU A 168 42.07 -34.60 -56.90
C GLU A 168 42.02 -33.33 -57.78
N LEU A 169 40.84 -32.75 -58.02
CA LEU A 169 40.65 -31.53 -58.80
C LEU A 169 40.04 -30.42 -57.95
N PRO A 170 40.35 -29.14 -58.23
CA PRO A 170 39.69 -28.02 -57.58
C PRO A 170 38.19 -28.02 -57.92
N VAL A 171 37.36 -27.70 -56.94
CA VAL A 171 35.89 -27.69 -57.08
C VAL A 171 35.36 -26.29 -56.82
N MET A 172 34.56 -25.75 -57.74
CA MET A 172 33.82 -24.51 -57.52
C MET A 172 32.50 -24.81 -56.84
N VAL A 173 32.35 -24.32 -55.62
CA VAL A 173 31.12 -24.45 -54.82
C VAL A 173 30.34 -23.15 -54.90
N THR A 174 29.07 -23.24 -55.29
CA THR A 174 28.20 -22.06 -55.50
C THR A 174 27.04 -22.05 -54.51
N PRO A 175 26.93 -21.06 -53.61
CA PRO A 175 25.75 -20.88 -52.78
C PRO A 175 24.59 -20.23 -53.55
N LYS A 176 23.37 -20.64 -53.23
CA LYS A 176 22.11 -20.06 -53.71
C LYS A 176 21.21 -19.78 -52.51
N LEU A 177 20.84 -18.52 -52.32
CA LEU A 177 19.92 -18.09 -51.27
C LEU A 177 18.50 -17.99 -51.85
N VAL A 178 17.54 -18.64 -51.20
CA VAL A 178 16.12 -18.63 -51.58
C VAL A 178 15.24 -18.25 -50.40
N GLY A 179 14.11 -17.60 -50.66
CA GLY A 179 13.17 -17.16 -49.62
C GLY A 179 12.91 -15.65 -49.66
N ALA A 180 11.90 -15.21 -48.90
CA ALA A 180 11.44 -13.82 -48.88
C ALA A 180 12.45 -12.85 -48.25
N ASP A 181 13.33 -13.35 -47.38
CA ASP A 181 14.32 -12.55 -46.65
C ASP A 181 15.76 -12.78 -47.12
N LYS A 182 15.95 -13.40 -48.29
CA LYS A 182 17.28 -13.76 -48.82
C LYS A 182 18.24 -12.56 -48.95
N ASP A 183 17.71 -11.35 -49.14
CA ASP A 183 18.51 -10.15 -49.39
C ASP A 183 19.21 -9.62 -48.12
N GLU A 184 18.84 -10.13 -46.95
CA GLU A 184 19.55 -9.86 -45.69
C GLU A 184 20.74 -10.83 -45.47
N PHE A 185 20.99 -11.74 -46.41
CA PHE A 185 22.06 -12.74 -46.35
C PHE A 185 23.02 -12.59 -47.52
N ILE A 186 24.32 -12.77 -47.25
CA ILE A 186 25.39 -12.66 -48.25
C ILE A 186 26.27 -13.90 -48.17
N ALA A 187 26.43 -14.59 -49.30
CA ALA A 187 27.38 -15.69 -49.50
C ALA A 187 27.93 -15.63 -50.93
N ALA A 188 29.22 -15.88 -51.11
CA ALA A 188 29.90 -15.83 -52.41
C ALA A 188 30.43 -17.22 -52.80
N PRO A 189 30.53 -17.53 -54.12
CA PRO A 189 31.16 -18.78 -54.57
C PRO A 189 32.61 -18.90 -54.11
N VAL A 190 33.05 -20.13 -53.82
CA VAL A 190 34.42 -20.43 -53.36
C VAL A 190 34.97 -21.61 -54.15
N THR A 191 36.23 -21.51 -54.56
CA THR A 191 36.98 -22.65 -55.12
C THR A 191 37.75 -23.35 -54.01
N VAL A 192 37.53 -24.66 -53.86
CA VAL A 192 38.18 -25.50 -52.86
C VAL A 192 39.20 -26.38 -53.57
N ASN A 193 40.49 -26.24 -53.25
CA ASN A 193 41.55 -27.01 -53.88
C ASN A 193 41.53 -28.48 -53.42
N PRO A 194 42.23 -29.39 -54.14
CA PRO A 194 42.32 -30.79 -53.76
C PRO A 194 42.80 -31.00 -52.32
N GLY A 195 42.06 -31.80 -51.55
CA GLY A 195 42.36 -32.09 -50.14
C GLY A 195 42.16 -30.90 -49.19
N GLU A 196 41.71 -29.74 -49.68
CA GLU A 196 41.55 -28.53 -48.89
C GLU A 196 40.22 -28.54 -48.13
N ARG A 197 40.25 -27.91 -46.95
CA ARG A 197 39.06 -27.54 -46.18
C ARG A 197 38.96 -26.03 -46.12
N VAL A 198 37.87 -25.48 -46.66
CA VAL A 198 37.60 -24.05 -46.68
C VAL A 198 36.25 -23.78 -46.03
N GLU A 199 36.14 -22.69 -45.29
CA GLU A 199 34.87 -22.23 -44.73
C GLU A 199 34.18 -21.31 -45.76
N LEU A 200 32.91 -21.61 -46.07
CA LEU A 200 32.03 -20.75 -46.85
C LEU A 200 31.29 -19.82 -45.89
N PRO A 201 31.65 -18.52 -45.80
CA PRO A 201 30.98 -17.59 -44.91
C PRO A 201 29.58 -17.23 -45.44
N LEU A 202 28.59 -17.31 -44.56
CA LEU A 202 27.25 -16.78 -44.72
C LEU A 202 27.07 -15.62 -43.72
N THR A 203 27.00 -14.40 -44.24
CA THR A 203 26.81 -13.18 -43.42
C THR A 203 25.32 -12.81 -43.40
N PHE A 204 24.78 -12.59 -42.20
CA PHE A 204 23.42 -12.10 -41.95
C PHE A 204 23.46 -10.64 -41.47
N ASN A 205 22.78 -9.76 -42.20
CA ASN A 205 22.63 -8.32 -41.95
C ASN A 205 21.12 -7.98 -41.88
N PRO A 206 20.45 -8.29 -40.76
CA PRO A 206 19.01 -8.06 -40.64
C PRO A 206 18.64 -6.58 -40.68
N VAL A 207 17.52 -6.26 -41.35
CA VAL A 207 16.92 -4.91 -41.33
C VAL A 207 15.47 -4.97 -40.85
N LYS A 208 14.72 -5.97 -41.31
CA LYS A 208 13.31 -6.18 -40.92
C LYS A 208 13.22 -6.95 -39.60
N VAL A 209 12.33 -6.61 -38.69
CA VAL A 209 12.13 -7.39 -37.45
C VAL A 209 11.30 -8.65 -37.72
N GLY A 210 11.61 -9.73 -37.00
CA GLY A 210 10.91 -11.01 -37.04
C GLY A 210 11.75 -12.19 -37.50
N LYS A 211 11.14 -13.38 -37.47
CA LYS A 211 11.74 -14.64 -37.94
C LYS A 211 11.96 -14.60 -39.45
N LYS A 212 13.12 -15.07 -39.89
CA LYS A 212 13.55 -15.03 -41.30
C LYS A 212 13.14 -16.26 -42.07
N GLN A 213 12.63 -16.03 -43.27
CA GLN A 213 12.34 -17.08 -44.23
C GLN A 213 13.43 -17.11 -45.30
N VAL A 214 14.46 -17.93 -45.04
CA VAL A 214 15.58 -18.15 -45.96
C VAL A 214 16.01 -19.61 -45.91
N ALA A 215 16.43 -20.14 -47.05
CA ALA A 215 17.15 -21.40 -47.14
C ALA A 215 18.41 -21.21 -47.99
N LEU A 216 19.49 -21.90 -47.60
CA LEU A 216 20.75 -21.93 -48.34
C LEU A 216 20.85 -23.25 -49.09
N ALA A 217 20.92 -23.19 -50.41
CA ALA A 217 21.20 -24.33 -51.28
C ALA A 217 22.63 -24.20 -51.80
N ILE A 218 23.48 -25.19 -51.55
CA ILE A 218 24.89 -25.18 -51.96
C ILE A 218 25.05 -26.18 -53.10
N SER A 219 25.48 -25.73 -54.30
CA SER A 219 25.87 -26.64 -55.38
C SER A 219 27.31 -27.11 -55.11
N PRO A 220 27.54 -28.39 -54.73
CA PRO A 220 28.85 -28.88 -54.31
C PRO A 220 29.78 -29.21 -55.48
N CYS A 221 29.28 -29.14 -56.72
CA CYS A 221 30.03 -29.23 -57.96
C CYS A 221 29.24 -28.64 -59.12
N HIS A 222 29.87 -28.48 -60.29
CA HIS A 222 29.17 -28.12 -61.53
C HIS A 222 28.28 -29.29 -61.99
N GLY A 223 26.96 -29.09 -62.03
CA GLY A 223 25.98 -30.12 -62.42
C GLY A 223 25.49 -31.05 -61.29
N CYS A 224 26.05 -30.94 -60.08
CA CYS A 224 25.56 -31.67 -58.90
C CYS A 224 24.19 -31.17 -58.43
N ALA A 225 23.43 -32.06 -57.78
CA ALA A 225 22.24 -31.66 -57.04
C ALA A 225 22.60 -30.73 -55.87
N ASP A 226 21.74 -29.75 -55.62
CA ASP A 226 21.94 -28.78 -54.54
C ASP A 226 21.82 -29.47 -53.17
N VAL A 227 22.76 -29.13 -52.28
CA VAL A 227 22.76 -29.52 -50.88
C VAL A 227 21.97 -28.48 -50.08
N PRO A 228 20.82 -28.84 -49.47
CA PRO A 228 20.10 -27.91 -48.60
C PRO A 228 20.81 -27.77 -47.25
N VAL A 229 20.97 -26.52 -46.81
CA VAL A 229 21.40 -26.11 -45.47
C VAL A 229 20.25 -25.32 -44.85
N GLN A 230 19.70 -25.83 -43.76
CA GLN A 230 18.64 -25.14 -43.01
C GLN A 230 19.22 -23.89 -42.35
N VAL A 231 18.53 -22.76 -42.48
CA VAL A 231 18.95 -21.50 -41.86
C VAL A 231 17.84 -21.02 -40.95
N THR A 232 18.13 -20.91 -39.65
CA THR A 232 17.25 -20.27 -38.68
C THR A 232 17.85 -18.96 -38.24
N ALA A 233 17.04 -17.91 -38.25
CA ALA A 233 17.43 -16.58 -37.83
C ALA A 233 16.20 -15.78 -37.43
N GLU A 234 16.34 -14.92 -36.44
CA GLU A 234 15.31 -13.97 -36.03
C GLU A 234 15.96 -12.62 -35.74
N SER A 235 15.38 -11.57 -36.32
CA SER A 235 15.79 -10.20 -36.04
C SER A 235 14.91 -9.62 -34.95
N LEU A 236 15.51 -9.09 -33.89
CA LEU A 236 14.82 -8.41 -32.81
C LEU A 236 14.75 -6.91 -33.05
N GLU A 237 13.69 -6.26 -32.57
CA GLU A 237 13.63 -4.79 -32.49
C GLU A 237 14.61 -4.28 -31.43
N ARG A 238 14.72 -4.98 -30.29
CA ARG A 238 15.62 -4.68 -29.18
C ARG A 238 16.27 -5.95 -28.63
N ALA A 239 17.55 -5.88 -28.29
CA ALA A 239 18.23 -7.01 -27.65
C ALA A 239 17.92 -7.14 -26.13
N VAL A 240 17.61 -6.02 -25.46
CA VAL A 240 17.32 -5.95 -24.02
C VAL A 240 15.95 -5.32 -23.80
N VAL A 241 15.18 -5.91 -22.88
CA VAL A 241 13.85 -5.43 -22.46
C VAL A 241 13.81 -5.29 -20.94
N ALA A 242 12.90 -4.46 -20.44
CA ALA A 242 12.64 -4.33 -19.00
C ALA A 242 11.41 -5.16 -18.60
N GLU A 243 11.50 -5.88 -17.49
CA GLU A 243 10.42 -6.69 -16.92
C GLU A 243 10.29 -6.36 -15.42
N PRO A 244 9.25 -5.64 -14.94
CA PRO A 244 8.13 -5.08 -15.72
C PRO A 244 8.53 -3.87 -16.58
N GLU A 245 7.70 -3.54 -17.58
CA GLU A 245 7.91 -2.36 -18.44
C GLU A 245 7.79 -1.02 -17.70
N VAL A 246 7.07 -0.99 -16.58
CA VAL A 246 6.91 0.17 -15.68
C VAL A 246 7.17 -0.28 -14.25
N VAL A 247 8.01 0.46 -13.53
CA VAL A 247 8.19 0.26 -12.09
C VAL A 247 7.24 1.20 -11.35
N ASP A 248 6.16 0.63 -10.86
CA ASP A 248 5.15 1.34 -10.08
C ASP A 248 5.40 1.13 -8.59
N PHE A 249 5.72 2.19 -7.86
CA PHE A 249 5.93 2.17 -6.42
C PHE A 249 4.61 2.15 -5.62
N GLY A 250 3.48 2.44 -6.26
CA GLY A 250 2.19 2.59 -5.60
C GLY A 250 2.14 3.85 -4.74
N ALA A 251 1.17 3.87 -3.82
CA ALA A 251 1.09 4.89 -2.78
C ALA A 251 2.14 4.62 -1.70
N VAL A 252 2.96 5.63 -1.42
CA VAL A 252 3.99 5.61 -0.37
C VAL A 252 3.79 6.88 0.46
N PRO A 253 3.72 6.79 1.80
CA PRO A 253 3.61 8.01 2.62
C PRO A 253 4.75 8.97 2.32
N VAL A 254 4.52 10.27 2.51
CA VAL A 254 5.59 11.28 2.42
C VAL A 254 6.70 10.90 3.41
N ASP A 255 7.95 11.13 3.03
CA ASP A 255 9.14 10.80 3.82
C ASP A 255 9.32 9.29 4.11
N ARG A 256 8.77 8.42 3.26
CA ARG A 256 9.05 6.97 3.27
C ARG A 256 9.74 6.53 2.01
N ASP A 257 10.62 5.55 2.17
CA ASP A 257 11.32 4.94 1.05
C ASP A 257 10.63 3.66 0.63
N ALA A 258 10.28 3.57 -0.65
CA ALA A 258 9.98 2.32 -1.30
C ALA A 258 11.13 1.99 -2.26
N ILE A 259 11.66 0.77 -2.17
CA ILE A 259 12.70 0.27 -3.07
C ILE A 259 12.08 -0.82 -3.94
N LYS A 260 12.19 -0.66 -5.25
CA LYS A 260 11.75 -1.68 -6.23
C LYS A 260 12.85 -1.94 -7.24
N ALA A 261 12.91 -3.19 -7.68
CA ALA A 261 13.82 -3.61 -8.73
C ALA A 261 13.27 -3.24 -10.11
N SER A 262 14.06 -2.52 -10.90
CA SER A 262 13.91 -2.46 -12.35
C SER A 262 14.80 -3.54 -12.96
N SER A 263 14.20 -4.54 -13.59
CA SER A 263 14.94 -5.70 -14.10
C SER A 263 15.09 -5.66 -15.61
N LEU A 264 16.31 -5.81 -16.09
CA LEU A 264 16.63 -5.94 -17.51
C LEU A 264 16.85 -7.41 -17.88
N ARG A 265 16.28 -7.82 -19.00
CA ARG A 265 16.47 -9.15 -19.58
C ARG A 265 17.06 -9.07 -20.96
N ASN A 266 18.14 -9.82 -21.20
CA ASN A 266 18.67 -10.02 -22.54
C ASN A 266 17.86 -11.11 -23.27
N ILE A 267 17.10 -10.70 -24.28
CA ILE A 267 16.27 -11.61 -25.10
C ILE A 267 16.97 -12.03 -26.39
N SER A 268 18.13 -11.44 -26.70
CA SER A 268 18.98 -11.87 -27.81
C SER A 268 19.77 -13.14 -27.46
N THR A 269 20.35 -13.77 -28.48
CA THR A 269 21.31 -14.88 -28.32
C THR A 269 22.75 -14.40 -28.26
N GLU A 270 22.98 -13.08 -28.22
CA GLU A 270 24.29 -12.46 -28.12
C GLU A 270 24.46 -11.79 -26.75
N PRO A 271 25.67 -11.71 -26.19
CA PRO A 271 25.90 -10.93 -24.99
C PRO A 271 25.67 -9.42 -25.26
N VAL A 272 24.97 -8.73 -24.36
CA VAL A 272 24.72 -7.28 -24.46
C VAL A 272 25.37 -6.56 -23.29
N THR A 273 26.12 -5.50 -23.56
CA THR A 273 26.74 -4.69 -22.50
C THR A 273 25.82 -3.55 -22.10
N VAL A 274 25.46 -3.47 -20.82
CA VAL A 274 24.82 -2.30 -20.19
C VAL A 274 25.95 -1.41 -19.66
N THR A 275 25.99 -0.17 -20.09
CA THR A 275 27.10 0.75 -19.83
C THR A 275 26.84 1.72 -18.68
N SER A 276 25.61 2.20 -18.55
CA SER A 276 25.20 3.12 -17.48
C SER A 276 23.70 3.04 -17.19
N LEU A 277 23.33 3.51 -16.01
CA LEU A 277 21.96 3.77 -15.56
C LEU A 277 21.92 5.20 -15.03
N MET A 278 20.98 6.01 -15.54
CA MET A 278 20.71 7.37 -15.05
C MET A 278 19.20 7.57 -14.87
N LEU A 279 18.82 8.53 -14.04
CA LEU A 279 17.46 9.05 -13.98
C LEU A 279 17.39 10.33 -14.83
N ASP A 280 16.37 10.45 -15.68
CA ASP A 280 16.22 11.56 -16.66
C ASP A 280 15.17 12.61 -16.22
N GLY A 281 14.31 12.27 -15.26
CA GLY A 281 13.34 13.18 -14.68
C GLY A 281 13.95 14.15 -13.68
N THR A 282 13.19 15.18 -13.35
CA THR A 282 13.57 16.23 -12.38
C THR A 282 12.93 16.02 -11.01
N ASP A 283 12.13 14.97 -10.84
CA ASP A 283 11.45 14.69 -9.58
C ASP A 283 12.47 14.12 -8.57
N ALA A 284 12.82 14.93 -7.57
CA ALA A 284 13.80 14.58 -6.56
C ALA A 284 13.38 13.39 -5.68
N SER A 285 12.13 12.93 -5.82
CA SER A 285 11.63 11.76 -5.10
C SER A 285 12.25 10.45 -5.57
N PHE A 286 12.88 10.38 -6.75
CA PHE A 286 13.52 9.14 -7.22
C PHE A 286 15.04 9.21 -7.09
N SER A 287 15.64 8.13 -6.61
CA SER A 287 17.10 8.00 -6.53
C SER A 287 17.57 6.58 -6.85
N GLN A 288 18.83 6.48 -7.27
CA GLN A 288 19.47 5.20 -7.57
C GLN A 288 20.97 5.28 -7.19
N ASN A 289 21.50 4.20 -6.61
CA ASN A 289 22.91 4.10 -6.22
C ASN A 289 23.57 2.82 -6.76
N ASN A 290 23.04 2.27 -7.86
CA ASN A 290 23.53 1.00 -8.40
C ASN A 290 24.99 1.11 -8.82
N THR A 291 25.81 0.14 -8.41
CA THR A 291 27.22 0.04 -8.78
C THR A 291 27.47 -1.20 -9.64
N GLY A 292 28.63 -1.29 -10.29
CA GLY A 292 29.00 -2.46 -11.11
C GLY A 292 28.66 -2.36 -12.60
N LEU A 293 28.41 -1.14 -13.12
CA LEU A 293 28.36 -0.86 -14.55
C LEU A 293 29.72 -0.31 -15.04
N PRO A 294 30.19 -0.66 -16.26
CA PRO A 294 29.51 -1.47 -17.27
C PRO A 294 29.47 -2.97 -16.91
N LEU A 295 28.42 -3.67 -17.32
CA LEU A 295 28.26 -5.13 -17.15
C LEU A 295 27.76 -5.80 -18.43
N VAL A 296 28.05 -7.09 -18.59
CA VAL A 296 27.62 -7.90 -19.74
C VAL A 296 26.48 -8.83 -19.34
N LEU A 297 25.32 -8.68 -19.96
CA LEU A 297 24.19 -9.61 -19.85
C LEU A 297 24.36 -10.75 -20.85
N GLN A 298 24.51 -11.97 -20.36
CA GLN A 298 24.49 -13.18 -21.18
C GLN A 298 23.09 -13.44 -21.75
N PRO A 299 22.96 -14.26 -22.81
CA PRO A 299 21.67 -14.63 -23.38
C PRO A 299 20.70 -15.18 -22.33
N GLY A 300 19.50 -14.59 -22.24
CA GLY A 300 18.47 -14.97 -21.27
C GLY A 300 18.69 -14.47 -19.84
N GLU A 301 19.83 -13.86 -19.54
CA GLU A 301 20.16 -13.35 -18.21
C GLU A 301 19.26 -12.17 -17.82
N VAL A 302 18.84 -12.15 -16.55
CA VAL A 302 18.08 -11.06 -15.94
C VAL A 302 18.94 -10.39 -14.87
N ARG A 303 19.04 -9.06 -14.91
CA ARG A 303 19.68 -8.25 -13.87
C ARG A 303 18.74 -7.18 -13.34
N ALA A 304 18.59 -7.18 -12.02
CA ALA A 304 17.81 -6.19 -11.27
C ALA A 304 18.70 -5.03 -10.84
N PHE A 305 18.15 -3.82 -10.94
CA PHE A 305 18.74 -2.60 -10.43
C PHE A 305 17.75 -1.98 -9.44
N GLU A 306 18.21 -1.63 -8.26
CA GLU A 306 17.37 -1.04 -7.21
C GLU A 306 17.11 0.43 -7.52
N ILE A 307 15.83 0.81 -7.56
CA ILE A 307 15.40 2.20 -7.65
C ILE A 307 14.67 2.51 -6.35
N ARG A 308 15.01 3.64 -5.73
CA ARG A 308 14.36 4.15 -4.51
C ARG A 308 13.40 5.27 -4.89
N TYR A 309 12.21 5.24 -4.30
CA TYR A 309 11.22 6.31 -4.32
C TYR A 309 10.99 6.81 -2.90
N SER A 310 11.19 8.10 -2.69
CA SER A 310 11.18 8.84 -1.43
C SER A 310 10.37 10.14 -1.64
N PRO A 311 9.03 10.10 -1.65
CA PRO A 311 8.23 11.29 -1.94
C PRO A 311 8.44 12.36 -0.88
N GLY A 312 8.95 13.53 -1.28
CA GLY A 312 9.04 14.73 -0.44
C GLY A 312 7.80 15.63 -0.54
N HIS A 313 6.76 15.19 -1.23
CA HIS A 313 5.49 15.88 -1.35
C HIS A 313 4.34 14.92 -1.62
N MET A 314 3.12 15.39 -1.39
CA MET A 314 1.89 14.66 -1.71
C MET A 314 1.61 14.64 -3.23
N GLY A 315 0.95 13.60 -3.72
CA GLY A 315 0.48 13.48 -5.11
C GLY A 315 1.32 12.56 -6.00
N ALA A 316 0.94 12.45 -7.27
CA ALA A 316 1.63 11.58 -8.23
C ALA A 316 3.04 12.10 -8.54
N ALA A 317 4.02 11.19 -8.54
CA ALA A 317 5.40 11.41 -8.91
C ALA A 317 5.77 10.49 -10.07
N THR A 318 6.55 11.00 -11.04
CA THR A 318 6.98 10.22 -12.20
C THR A 318 8.40 10.54 -12.61
N ASP A 319 9.16 9.52 -12.99
CA ASP A 319 10.53 9.63 -13.50
C ASP A 319 10.79 8.50 -14.54
N ARG A 320 11.99 8.40 -15.10
CA ARG A 320 12.41 7.36 -16.05
C ARG A 320 13.83 6.92 -15.71
N ALA A 321 13.99 5.63 -15.44
CA ALA A 321 15.29 4.99 -15.41
C ALA A 321 15.77 4.74 -16.85
N VAL A 322 16.84 5.41 -17.27
CA VAL A 322 17.41 5.30 -18.63
C VAL A 322 18.68 4.46 -18.58
N TYR A 323 18.60 3.26 -19.15
CA TYR A 323 19.74 2.35 -19.31
C TYR A 323 20.42 2.59 -20.65
N THR A 324 21.73 2.83 -20.64
CA THR A 324 22.51 2.90 -21.89
C THR A 324 23.08 1.52 -22.20
N VAL A 325 22.78 0.98 -23.38
CA VAL A 325 23.23 -0.35 -23.83
C VAL A 325 24.03 -0.25 -25.12
N VAL A 326 24.99 -1.15 -25.31
CA VAL A 326 25.72 -1.27 -26.57
C VAL A 326 24.78 -1.87 -27.63
N SER A 327 24.10 -0.99 -28.34
CA SER A 327 23.16 -1.28 -29.42
C SER A 327 23.34 -0.25 -30.52
N LYS A 328 23.23 -0.69 -31.79
CA LYS A 328 23.28 0.23 -32.94
C LYS A 328 21.95 0.97 -33.12
N ARG A 329 20.83 0.36 -32.73
CA ARG A 329 19.48 0.86 -33.02
C ARG A 329 18.80 1.48 -31.80
N HIS A 330 18.91 0.86 -30.64
CA HIS A 330 18.33 1.33 -29.38
C HIS A 330 19.44 1.46 -28.32
N PRO A 331 20.31 2.48 -28.42
CA PRO A 331 21.40 2.70 -27.46
C PRO A 331 20.90 3.02 -26.05
N THR A 332 19.62 3.36 -25.90
CA THR A 332 18.98 3.65 -24.61
C THR A 332 17.68 2.88 -24.44
N LEU A 333 17.46 2.33 -23.24
CA LEU A 333 16.21 1.71 -22.82
C LEU A 333 15.63 2.49 -21.63
N PRO A 334 14.61 3.34 -21.86
CA PRO A 334 13.94 4.05 -20.78
C PRO A 334 12.84 3.19 -20.16
N VAL A 335 12.82 3.11 -18.82
CA VAL A 335 11.82 2.42 -18.01
C VAL A 335 11.07 3.46 -17.18
N PRO A 336 9.77 3.71 -17.42
CA PRO A 336 8.99 4.63 -16.62
C PRO A 336 8.91 4.19 -15.16
N LEU A 337 9.09 5.17 -14.28
CA LEU A 337 8.92 5.07 -12.83
C LEU A 337 7.68 5.90 -12.47
N ARG A 338 6.80 5.35 -11.66
CA ARG A 338 5.68 6.12 -11.10
C ARG A 338 5.46 5.76 -9.64
N GLY A 339 5.06 6.74 -8.86
CA GLY A 339 4.68 6.59 -7.46
C GLY A 339 3.62 7.62 -7.12
N PHE A 340 3.05 7.50 -5.93
CA PHE A 340 2.12 8.48 -5.38
C PHE A 340 2.50 8.78 -3.94
N GLY A 341 2.86 10.02 -3.63
CA GLY A 341 3.09 10.51 -2.27
C GLY A 341 1.75 10.65 -1.53
N GLY A 342 1.57 9.86 -0.48
CA GLY A 342 0.33 9.77 0.30
C GLY A 342 -0.30 8.38 0.25
N ALA A 343 -0.09 7.59 1.30
CA ALA A 343 -0.71 6.27 1.50
C ALA A 343 -1.50 6.25 2.80
N SER A 344 -2.46 5.33 2.90
CA SER A 344 -3.25 5.18 4.12
C SER A 344 -2.38 4.71 5.29
N GLU A 345 -2.63 5.29 6.44
CA GLU A 345 -1.86 5.06 7.65
C GLU A 345 -2.76 4.72 8.82
N LEU A 346 -2.31 3.79 9.65
CA LEU A 346 -3.10 3.23 10.72
C LEU A 346 -2.70 3.84 12.07
N CYS A 347 -3.66 4.47 12.72
CA CYS A 347 -3.49 4.99 14.08
C CYS A 347 -4.43 4.24 15.02
N VAL A 348 -3.90 3.68 16.09
CA VAL A 348 -4.69 2.92 17.08
C VAL A 348 -4.41 3.41 18.50
N SER A 349 -5.48 3.65 19.27
CA SER A 349 -5.40 4.03 20.69
C SER A 349 -6.52 3.38 21.51
N PRO A 350 -6.23 2.86 22.70
CA PRO A 350 -4.90 2.52 23.17
C PRO A 350 -4.37 1.26 22.45
N MET A 351 -3.05 1.16 22.25
CA MET A 351 -2.41 -0.10 21.83
C MET A 351 -2.26 -1.11 22.98
N MET A 352 -2.39 -0.64 24.21
CA MET A 352 -2.33 -1.47 25.41
C MET A 352 -3.27 -0.92 26.48
N TYR A 353 -4.01 -1.80 27.16
CA TYR A 353 -4.88 -1.38 28.24
C TYR A 353 -4.91 -2.39 29.40
N ASP A 354 -4.72 -1.88 30.62
CA ASP A 354 -4.87 -2.65 31.85
C ASP A 354 -6.18 -2.29 32.54
N PHE A 355 -7.08 -3.27 32.65
CA PHE A 355 -8.36 -3.13 33.34
C PHE A 355 -8.21 -3.10 34.86
N GLY A 356 -7.02 -3.39 35.41
CA GLY A 356 -6.78 -3.44 36.85
C GLY A 356 -7.51 -4.58 37.55
N GLU A 357 -7.66 -4.48 38.88
CA GLU A 357 -8.42 -5.45 39.68
C GLU A 357 -9.93 -5.23 39.50
N GLN A 358 -10.64 -6.28 39.06
CA GLN A 358 -12.06 -6.28 38.80
C GLN A 358 -12.79 -7.37 39.61
N PRO A 359 -14.07 -7.19 39.98
CA PRO A 359 -14.84 -8.26 40.60
C PRO A 359 -15.02 -9.46 39.66
N LEU A 360 -14.90 -10.68 40.19
CA LEU A 360 -15.16 -11.91 39.45
C LEU A 360 -16.59 -11.92 38.86
N GLY A 361 -16.75 -12.26 37.57
CA GLY A 361 -18.04 -12.28 36.88
C GLY A 361 -18.51 -10.92 36.33
N SER A 362 -17.78 -9.83 36.60
CA SER A 362 -18.04 -8.52 36.01
C SER A 362 -17.82 -8.49 34.49
N LYS A 363 -18.23 -7.40 33.85
CA LYS A 363 -17.95 -7.08 32.45
C LYS A 363 -17.60 -5.60 32.34
N VAL A 364 -16.34 -5.32 32.06
CA VAL A 364 -15.82 -3.95 31.90
C VAL A 364 -15.31 -3.76 30.47
N ARG A 365 -15.35 -2.51 29.99
CA ARG A 365 -15.07 -2.16 28.60
C ARG A 365 -13.99 -1.08 28.52
N VAL A 366 -13.14 -1.20 27.51
CA VAL A 366 -12.35 -0.10 26.95
C VAL A 366 -12.75 0.09 25.48
N VAL A 367 -12.73 1.34 25.01
CA VAL A 367 -12.87 1.64 23.58
C VAL A 367 -11.48 1.81 23.00
N VAL A 368 -11.20 1.06 21.93
CA VAL A 368 -10.02 1.23 21.10
C VAL A 368 -10.43 1.95 19.82
N ASN A 369 -10.01 3.20 19.66
CA ASN A 369 -10.19 3.92 18.42
C ASN A 369 -9.14 3.48 17.38
N VAL A 370 -9.62 3.04 16.24
CA VAL A 370 -8.84 2.60 15.09
C VAL A 370 -9.14 3.56 13.94
N LYS A 371 -8.17 4.37 13.55
CA LYS A 371 -8.34 5.45 12.59
C LYS A 371 -7.44 5.27 11.39
N ASN A 372 -7.96 5.56 10.20
CA ASN A 372 -7.14 5.85 9.03
C ASN A 372 -6.63 7.29 9.17
N CYS A 373 -5.45 7.42 9.74
CA CYS A 373 -4.80 8.70 9.94
C CYS A 373 -3.94 9.13 8.76
N GLY A 374 -3.98 8.41 7.64
CA GLY A 374 -3.48 8.95 6.39
C GLY A 374 -4.21 10.25 6.04
N THR A 375 -3.50 11.18 5.40
CA THR A 375 -4.05 12.45 4.90
C THR A 375 -5.29 12.22 4.01
N ASP A 376 -6.08 13.28 3.75
CA ASP A 376 -7.34 13.20 2.99
C ASP A 376 -7.23 12.48 1.63
N ASN A 377 -6.05 12.51 1.00
CA ASN A 377 -5.77 11.91 -0.31
C ASN A 377 -5.13 10.52 -0.25
N ALA A 378 -4.87 9.98 0.95
CA ALA A 378 -4.19 8.72 1.20
C ALA A 378 -4.95 7.47 0.74
N GLY A 379 -6.24 7.63 0.38
CA GLY A 379 -7.13 6.54 0.00
C GLY A 379 -7.63 5.73 1.21
N PRO A 380 -8.47 4.71 0.95
CA PRO A 380 -9.05 3.90 2.02
C PRO A 380 -8.02 2.96 2.67
N LEU A 381 -8.25 2.63 3.94
CA LEU A 381 -7.55 1.60 4.70
C LEU A 381 -8.50 0.44 4.98
N THR A 382 -8.09 -0.79 4.72
CA THR A 382 -8.91 -1.98 5.01
C THR A 382 -8.35 -2.73 6.21
N ILE A 383 -9.20 -2.98 7.20
CA ILE A 383 -8.99 -3.93 8.29
C ILE A 383 -9.46 -5.30 7.79
N ASN A 384 -8.53 -6.25 7.68
CA ASN A 384 -8.78 -7.57 7.11
C ASN A 384 -9.24 -8.58 8.17
N THR A 385 -8.53 -8.67 9.30
CA THR A 385 -8.84 -9.59 10.40
C THR A 385 -8.68 -8.95 11.78
N LEU A 386 -9.37 -9.51 12.77
CA LEU A 386 -9.25 -9.19 14.20
C LEU A 386 -9.26 -10.52 14.96
N ASP A 387 -8.08 -11.01 15.34
CA ASP A 387 -7.90 -12.34 15.89
C ASP A 387 -7.33 -12.27 17.32
N TRP A 388 -8.02 -12.90 18.28
CA TRP A 388 -7.52 -13.00 19.64
C TRP A 388 -6.48 -14.11 19.78
N THR A 389 -5.32 -13.77 20.31
CA THR A 389 -4.29 -14.72 20.74
C THR A 389 -4.35 -14.87 22.27
N PRO A 390 -4.64 -16.07 22.80
CA PRO A 390 -4.59 -16.33 24.24
C PRO A 390 -3.18 -16.20 24.82
N ASP A 391 -3.09 -16.02 26.13
CA ASP A 391 -1.82 -16.06 26.84
C ASP A 391 -1.12 -17.43 26.73
N ALA A 392 0.18 -17.45 27.05
CA ALA A 392 1.00 -18.66 27.01
C ALA A 392 0.56 -19.76 28.00
N THR A 393 -0.40 -19.48 28.90
CA THR A 393 -0.91 -20.47 29.87
C THR A 393 -1.98 -21.37 29.28
N GLY A 394 -2.48 -21.08 28.07
CA GLY A 394 -3.51 -21.86 27.39
C GLY A 394 -4.88 -21.82 28.09
N ALA A 395 -5.07 -20.86 29.00
CA ALA A 395 -6.33 -20.64 29.68
C ALA A 395 -7.39 -20.06 28.74
N GLN A 396 -8.66 -20.22 29.09
CA GLN A 396 -9.78 -19.63 28.35
C GLN A 396 -9.62 -18.10 28.28
N LEU A 397 -9.75 -17.54 27.08
CA LEU A 397 -9.75 -16.09 26.85
C LEU A 397 -10.85 -15.42 27.68
N GLN A 398 -10.45 -14.46 28.50
CA GLN A 398 -11.35 -13.60 29.30
C GLN A 398 -11.54 -12.23 28.65
N PHE A 399 -11.00 -12.04 27.45
CA PHE A 399 -11.11 -10.83 26.65
C PHE A 399 -11.87 -11.12 25.37
N ASN A 400 -12.71 -10.18 24.95
CA ASN A 400 -13.42 -10.24 23.69
C ASN A 400 -13.63 -8.82 23.14
N ASN A 401 -14.12 -8.72 21.91
CA ASN A 401 -14.53 -7.45 21.34
C ASN A 401 -15.94 -7.57 20.76
N LYS A 402 -16.63 -6.43 20.64
CA LYS A 402 -17.89 -6.36 19.90
C LYS A 402 -17.65 -6.83 18.46
N PRO A 403 -18.48 -7.73 17.91
CA PRO A 403 -18.30 -8.22 16.55
C PRO A 403 -18.27 -7.07 15.53
N VAL A 404 -17.28 -7.12 14.64
CA VAL A 404 -17.13 -6.18 13.50
C VAL A 404 -17.26 -6.99 12.22
N THR A 405 -18.05 -6.51 11.27
CA THR A 405 -18.13 -7.11 9.93
C THR A 405 -16.83 -6.84 9.18
N LEU A 406 -16.10 -7.89 8.83
CA LEU A 406 -14.80 -7.82 8.15
C LEU A 406 -14.87 -8.41 6.72
N PRO A 407 -14.09 -7.90 5.75
CA PRO A 407 -13.16 -6.78 5.88
C PRO A 407 -13.88 -5.43 6.09
N PHE A 408 -13.33 -4.57 6.95
CA PHE A 408 -13.88 -3.25 7.24
C PHE A 408 -13.03 -2.17 6.59
N THR A 409 -13.63 -1.27 5.80
CA THR A 409 -12.89 -0.22 5.07
C THR A 409 -13.12 1.14 5.72
N LEU A 410 -12.03 1.78 6.15
CA LEU A 410 -11.97 3.13 6.66
C LEU A 410 -11.62 4.09 5.50
N PRO A 411 -12.48 5.07 5.15
CA PRO A 411 -12.06 6.17 4.28
C PRO A 411 -10.94 7.00 4.94
N ALA A 412 -10.33 7.94 4.23
CA ALA A 412 -9.38 8.88 4.84
C ALA A 412 -10.04 9.61 6.02
N ASN A 413 -9.32 9.73 7.15
CA ASN A 413 -9.81 10.19 8.46
C ASN A 413 -10.96 9.37 9.09
N GLY A 414 -11.42 8.30 8.44
CA GLY A 414 -12.43 7.42 8.99
C GLY A 414 -11.92 6.73 10.26
N GLU A 415 -12.83 6.51 11.21
CA GLU A 415 -12.54 5.83 12.48
C GLU A 415 -13.49 4.66 12.76
N LEU A 416 -12.99 3.70 13.53
CA LEU A 416 -13.72 2.58 14.09
C LEU A 416 -13.47 2.56 15.60
N ASN A 417 -14.51 2.78 16.39
CA ASN A 417 -14.48 2.62 17.84
C ASN A 417 -14.73 1.14 18.20
N LEU A 418 -13.64 0.38 18.33
CA LEU A 418 -13.64 -1.03 18.69
C LEU A 418 -13.85 -1.18 20.20
N GLU A 419 -15.02 -1.68 20.60
CA GLU A 419 -15.31 -1.98 21.99
C GLU A 419 -14.66 -3.31 22.40
N VAL A 420 -13.70 -3.26 23.33
CA VAL A 420 -13.00 -4.42 23.89
C VAL A 420 -13.45 -4.62 25.34
N PHE A 421 -13.78 -5.85 25.70
CA PHE A 421 -14.29 -6.22 27.02
C PHE A 421 -13.34 -7.16 27.75
N TYR A 422 -13.25 -6.98 29.06
CA TYR A 422 -12.71 -7.97 30.00
C TYR A 422 -13.86 -8.54 30.85
N GLU A 423 -14.03 -9.85 30.78
CA GLU A 423 -15.06 -10.62 31.49
C GLU A 423 -14.38 -11.72 32.34
N PRO A 424 -13.94 -11.39 33.57
CA PRO A 424 -13.24 -12.34 34.41
C PRO A 424 -14.12 -13.53 34.82
N MET A 425 -13.65 -14.74 34.51
CA MET A 425 -14.30 -16.02 34.86
C MET A 425 -13.53 -16.80 35.93
N ARG A 426 -12.32 -16.35 36.29
CA ARG A 426 -11.46 -16.94 37.31
C ARG A 426 -10.69 -15.86 38.07
N GLU A 427 -10.30 -16.13 39.31
CA GLU A 427 -9.48 -15.24 40.13
C GLU A 427 -8.03 -15.13 39.61
N GLY A 428 -7.37 -14.03 39.93
CA GLY A 428 -5.97 -13.75 39.58
C GLY A 428 -5.81 -13.00 38.25
N SER A 429 -4.56 -12.86 37.80
CA SER A 429 -4.20 -12.09 36.61
C SER A 429 -4.58 -12.78 35.30
N ALA A 430 -4.92 -11.98 34.30
CA ALA A 430 -5.22 -12.39 32.93
C ALA A 430 -4.52 -11.45 31.94
N SER A 431 -4.08 -12.01 30.82
CA SER A 431 -3.58 -11.25 29.67
C SER A 431 -4.14 -11.81 28.37
N GLY A 432 -4.27 -10.98 27.35
CA GLY A 432 -4.66 -11.40 26.00
C GLY A 432 -4.24 -10.36 24.98
N ALA A 433 -3.99 -10.79 23.75
CA ALA A 433 -3.64 -9.87 22.67
C ALA A 433 -4.62 -10.01 21.49
N LEU A 434 -5.01 -8.88 20.91
CA LEU A 434 -5.82 -8.80 19.70
C LEU A 434 -4.92 -8.42 18.53
N VAL A 435 -4.81 -9.31 17.56
CA VAL A 435 -3.99 -9.13 16.36
C VAL A 435 -4.90 -8.64 15.22
N MET A 436 -4.60 -7.46 14.71
CA MET A 436 -5.28 -6.81 13.60
C MET A 436 -4.41 -6.87 12.35
N THR A 437 -4.93 -7.37 11.23
CA THR A 437 -4.23 -7.29 9.93
C THR A 437 -4.87 -6.21 9.06
N THR A 438 -4.07 -5.39 8.37
CA THR A 438 -4.57 -4.25 7.59
C THR A 438 -3.89 -4.09 6.23
N SER A 439 -4.41 -3.19 5.39
CA SER A 439 -3.80 -2.77 4.12
C SER A 439 -2.84 -1.58 4.26
N ALA A 440 -2.57 -1.09 5.47
CA ALA A 440 -1.69 0.06 5.69
C ALA A 440 -0.23 -0.25 5.32
N PHE A 441 0.46 0.72 4.72
CA PHE A 441 1.84 0.54 4.21
C PHE A 441 2.84 0.12 5.32
N SER A 442 2.79 0.79 6.47
CA SER A 442 3.71 0.59 7.61
C SER A 442 3.17 -0.33 8.70
N ALA A 443 1.90 -0.76 8.60
CA ALA A 443 1.18 -1.44 9.68
C ALA A 443 0.30 -2.61 9.19
N ALA A 444 0.88 -3.48 8.35
CA ALA A 444 0.19 -4.67 7.84
C ALA A 444 -0.33 -5.60 8.95
N THR A 445 0.35 -5.63 10.10
CA THR A 445 -0.09 -6.33 11.31
C THR A 445 0.15 -5.45 12.55
N VAL A 446 -0.87 -5.28 13.38
CA VAL A 446 -0.81 -4.55 14.66
C VAL A 446 -1.32 -5.45 15.78
N GLN A 447 -0.60 -5.49 16.90
CA GLN A 447 -1.02 -6.20 18.10
C GLN A 447 -1.47 -5.21 19.19
N LEU A 448 -2.59 -5.51 19.83
CA LEU A 448 -3.14 -4.74 20.94
C LEU A 448 -3.14 -5.60 22.20
N ASP A 449 -2.49 -5.16 23.27
CA ASP A 449 -2.30 -5.96 24.49
C ASP A 449 -3.25 -5.55 25.62
N PHE A 450 -3.91 -6.53 26.26
CA PHE A 450 -4.86 -6.30 27.33
C PHE A 450 -4.49 -7.09 28.59
N PHE A 451 -4.64 -6.45 29.75
CA PHE A 451 -4.34 -6.99 31.07
C PHE A 451 -5.49 -6.76 32.04
N GLY A 452 -5.58 -7.58 33.08
CA GLY A 452 -6.48 -7.37 34.20
C GLY A 452 -6.26 -8.41 35.29
N SER A 453 -6.84 -8.21 36.46
CA SER A 453 -6.90 -9.22 37.52
C SER A 453 -8.30 -9.31 38.09
N ALA A 454 -8.65 -10.46 38.67
CA ALA A 454 -9.97 -10.67 39.24
C ALA A 454 -9.94 -11.16 40.69
N LYS A 455 -10.91 -10.70 41.48
CA LYS A 455 -11.07 -11.06 42.91
C LYS A 455 -12.50 -11.50 43.22
N ALA A 456 -12.63 -12.51 44.08
CA ALA A 456 -13.93 -13.01 44.55
C ALA A 456 -14.68 -12.00 45.44
N HIS A 457 -16.01 -12.06 45.39
CA HIS A 457 -16.95 -11.29 46.21
C HIS A 457 -18.20 -12.15 46.51
N ALA A 458 -19.08 -11.68 47.41
CA ALA A 458 -20.30 -12.42 47.75
C ALA A 458 -21.33 -12.43 46.59
N PRO A 459 -22.21 -13.45 46.48
CA PRO A 459 -23.26 -13.48 45.46
C PRO A 459 -24.16 -12.24 45.47
N CYS A 460 -24.55 -11.77 44.28
CA CYS A 460 -25.49 -10.67 44.08
C CYS A 460 -26.87 -10.93 44.72
N GLU A 461 -27.33 -9.98 45.55
CA GLU A 461 -28.71 -9.89 46.04
C GLU A 461 -29.47 -8.76 45.32
N LEU A 462 -29.81 -9.01 44.06
CA LEU A 462 -30.45 -8.03 43.18
C LEU A 462 -31.99 -8.07 43.31
N THR A 463 -32.58 -6.89 43.52
CA THR A 463 -34.03 -6.65 43.41
C THR A 463 -34.32 -5.92 42.09
N VAL A 464 -35.38 -6.33 41.39
CA VAL A 464 -35.82 -5.74 40.13
C VAL A 464 -37.22 -5.18 40.31
N THR A 465 -37.47 -3.93 39.89
CA THR A 465 -38.77 -3.28 40.06
C THR A 465 -39.13 -2.45 38.82
N PRO A 466 -40.29 -2.68 38.17
CA PRO A 466 -41.28 -3.70 38.50
C PRO A 466 -40.81 -5.12 38.08
N GLU A 467 -41.43 -6.16 38.64
CA GLU A 467 -41.17 -7.56 38.24
C GLU A 467 -41.84 -7.93 36.89
N LEU A 468 -42.80 -7.12 36.44
CA LEU A 468 -43.49 -7.19 35.14
C LEU A 468 -43.61 -5.76 34.60
N VAL A 469 -43.21 -5.55 33.34
CA VAL A 469 -43.47 -4.27 32.65
C VAL A 469 -44.71 -4.43 31.78
N ASP A 470 -45.80 -3.80 32.20
CA ASP A 470 -47.09 -3.83 31.51
C ASP A 470 -47.36 -2.49 30.81
N PHE A 471 -47.42 -2.52 29.48
CA PHE A 471 -47.74 -1.35 28.66
C PHE A 471 -49.25 -1.12 28.46
N GLY A 472 -50.11 -1.98 28.99
CA GLY A 472 -51.56 -1.92 28.77
C GLY A 472 -51.92 -1.88 27.28
N THR A 473 -52.98 -1.15 26.94
CA THR A 473 -53.35 -0.86 25.55
C THR A 473 -52.69 0.42 25.05
N ILE A 474 -51.93 0.31 23.96
CA ILE A 474 -51.40 1.44 23.18
C ILE A 474 -52.03 1.44 21.78
N PRO A 475 -52.63 2.55 21.32
CA PRO A 475 -53.25 2.62 19.99
C PRO A 475 -52.26 2.28 18.85
N PRO A 476 -52.72 1.61 17.77
CA PRO A 476 -51.88 1.26 16.63
C PRO A 476 -51.11 2.46 16.05
N GLY A 477 -49.81 2.27 15.78
CA GLY A 477 -48.93 3.31 15.24
C GLY A 477 -48.32 4.25 16.30
N ARG A 478 -48.70 4.14 17.58
CA ARG A 478 -48.06 4.86 18.69
C ARG A 478 -46.95 4.02 19.34
N GLY A 479 -46.20 4.64 20.24
CA GLY A 479 -45.24 3.95 21.11
C GLY A 479 -45.37 4.43 22.55
N ALA A 480 -44.70 3.77 23.48
CA ALA A 480 -44.60 4.21 24.86
C ALA A 480 -43.29 3.73 25.49
N VAL A 481 -42.87 4.40 26.56
CA VAL A 481 -41.65 4.06 27.31
C VAL A 481 -42.02 3.89 28.78
N LEU A 482 -41.60 2.77 29.37
CA LEU A 482 -41.61 2.49 30.79
C LEU A 482 -40.18 2.19 31.25
N GLY A 483 -39.97 1.86 32.52
CA GLY A 483 -38.63 1.58 33.03
C GLY A 483 -38.55 0.41 33.98
N VAL A 484 -37.31 -0.05 34.19
CA VAL A 484 -36.94 -1.07 35.16
C VAL A 484 -35.83 -0.52 36.04
N LYS A 485 -35.96 -0.71 37.36
CA LYS A 485 -34.98 -0.39 38.39
C LYS A 485 -34.28 -1.66 38.86
N LEU A 486 -32.96 -1.58 38.98
CA LEU A 486 -32.11 -2.59 39.58
C LEU A 486 -31.52 -2.03 40.88
N GLU A 487 -31.73 -2.73 41.98
CA GLU A 487 -31.26 -2.32 43.31
C GLU A 487 -30.48 -3.46 43.97
N ASN A 488 -29.29 -3.16 44.49
CA ASN A 488 -28.51 -4.10 45.28
C ASN A 488 -28.91 -4.00 46.76
N LYS A 489 -29.64 -5.00 47.26
CA LYS A 489 -30.04 -5.08 48.68
C LYS A 489 -29.10 -5.91 49.54
N GLY A 490 -28.05 -6.46 48.96
CA GLY A 490 -27.04 -7.22 49.66
C GLY A 490 -26.07 -6.35 50.45
N THR A 491 -25.08 -7.01 51.05
CA THR A 491 -24.03 -6.37 51.87
C THR A 491 -22.71 -6.17 51.13
N ASP A 492 -22.58 -6.73 49.92
CA ASP A 492 -21.38 -6.64 49.08
C ASP A 492 -21.75 -6.10 47.68
N LEU A 493 -20.75 -5.72 46.88
CA LEU A 493 -20.95 -5.24 45.51
C LEU A 493 -21.65 -6.27 44.63
N CYS A 494 -22.42 -5.81 43.65
CA CYS A 494 -23.13 -6.66 42.71
C CYS A 494 -22.81 -6.29 41.25
N PRO A 495 -21.96 -7.07 40.58
CA PRO A 495 -21.73 -6.94 39.14
C PRO A 495 -22.94 -7.50 38.37
N VAL A 496 -23.53 -6.65 37.53
CA VAL A 496 -24.58 -7.02 36.57
C VAL A 496 -24.05 -6.83 35.16
N LYS A 497 -24.48 -7.66 34.20
CA LYS A 497 -24.06 -7.57 32.80
C LYS A 497 -25.13 -8.03 31.82
N ASN A 498 -24.88 -7.77 30.54
CA ASN A 498 -25.71 -8.22 29.40
C ASN A 498 -27.21 -7.93 29.61
N ILE A 499 -27.54 -6.68 29.99
CA ILE A 499 -28.91 -6.21 30.19
C ILE A 499 -29.52 -5.91 28.83
N ARG A 500 -30.47 -6.72 28.40
CA ARG A 500 -31.01 -6.66 27.03
C ARG A 500 -32.42 -7.23 26.94
N VAL A 501 -33.11 -6.93 25.84
CA VAL A 501 -34.37 -7.61 25.49
C VAL A 501 -34.04 -8.94 24.82
N ALA A 502 -34.21 -10.06 25.54
CA ALA A 502 -33.92 -11.40 25.04
C ALA A 502 -35.03 -11.93 24.11
N ASN A 503 -36.27 -11.47 24.31
CA ASN A 503 -37.39 -11.69 23.39
C ASN A 503 -38.07 -10.34 23.11
N ASP A 504 -37.93 -9.86 21.87
CA ASP A 504 -38.40 -8.55 21.44
C ASP A 504 -39.86 -8.54 20.96
N GLY A 505 -40.57 -9.68 21.07
CA GLY A 505 -41.96 -9.80 20.66
C GLY A 505 -42.18 -9.62 19.15
N GLY A 506 -41.16 -9.88 18.31
CA GLY A 506 -41.19 -9.61 16.87
C GLY A 506 -40.75 -8.19 16.51
N GLY A 507 -39.82 -7.63 17.30
CA GLY A 507 -39.24 -6.30 17.10
C GLY A 507 -40.06 -5.13 17.67
N VAL A 508 -41.10 -5.41 18.45
CA VAL A 508 -41.99 -4.38 19.03
C VAL A 508 -41.49 -3.85 20.37
N PHE A 509 -40.72 -4.65 21.12
CA PHE A 509 -40.06 -4.23 22.34
C PHE A 509 -38.60 -3.88 22.07
N LYS A 510 -38.11 -2.78 22.66
CA LYS A 510 -36.71 -2.36 22.54
C LYS A 510 -36.26 -1.59 23.78
N MET A 511 -34.96 -1.50 24.00
CA MET A 511 -34.37 -0.53 24.93
C MET A 511 -33.96 0.72 24.14
N PRO A 512 -34.58 1.90 24.37
CA PRO A 512 -34.24 3.12 23.64
C PRO A 512 -32.76 3.52 23.76
N GLY A 513 -32.16 3.28 24.93
CA GLY A 513 -30.72 3.50 25.18
C GLY A 513 -29.81 2.38 24.66
N GLY A 514 -30.36 1.38 23.96
CA GLY A 514 -29.64 0.17 23.59
C GLY A 514 -29.47 -0.81 24.75
N GLU A 515 -28.89 -1.97 24.45
CA GLU A 515 -28.49 -2.94 25.48
C GLU A 515 -27.40 -2.36 26.38
N LEU A 516 -27.46 -2.65 27.68
CA LEU A 516 -26.43 -2.23 28.62
C LEU A 516 -25.48 -3.41 28.87
N PHE A 517 -24.19 -3.19 28.61
CA PHE A 517 -23.18 -4.23 28.79
C PHE A 517 -23.01 -4.65 30.26
N GLY A 518 -23.23 -3.74 31.22
CA GLY A 518 -23.13 -4.04 32.65
C GLY A 518 -22.53 -2.93 33.49
N GLY A 519 -22.45 -3.18 34.80
CA GLY A 519 -21.89 -2.27 35.80
C GLY A 519 -21.80 -2.93 37.17
N ILE A 520 -21.20 -2.21 38.13
CA ILE A 520 -21.11 -2.65 39.52
C ILE A 520 -22.08 -1.80 40.35
N ILE A 521 -23.04 -2.44 41.00
CA ILE A 521 -23.99 -1.78 41.90
C ILE A 521 -23.50 -2.01 43.34
N TYR A 522 -23.11 -0.93 44.05
CA TYR A 522 -22.68 -1.04 45.44
C TYR A 522 -23.86 -1.29 46.40
N PRO A 523 -23.62 -1.78 47.63
CA PRO A 523 -24.68 -2.02 48.60
C PRO A 523 -25.58 -0.81 48.83
N GLY A 524 -26.89 -0.96 48.64
CA GLY A 524 -27.89 0.11 48.78
C GLY A 524 -28.00 1.06 47.60
N ASP A 525 -27.11 0.94 46.60
CA ASP A 525 -27.22 1.68 45.35
C ASP A 525 -28.19 1.00 44.39
N TRP A 526 -28.67 1.80 43.44
CA TRP A 526 -29.57 1.37 42.39
C TRP A 526 -29.45 2.27 41.16
N PHE A 527 -29.93 1.78 40.04
CA PHE A 527 -30.18 2.60 38.85
C PHE A 527 -31.41 2.10 38.10
N SER A 528 -31.97 2.93 37.24
CA SER A 528 -33.10 2.58 36.37
C SER A 528 -32.74 2.81 34.90
N PHE A 529 -33.45 2.12 34.01
CA PHE A 529 -33.31 2.26 32.56
C PHE A 529 -34.65 2.04 31.86
N GLN A 530 -34.73 2.46 30.60
CA GLN A 530 -35.96 2.47 29.81
C GLN A 530 -36.17 1.19 29.01
N VAL A 531 -37.44 0.80 28.88
CA VAL A 531 -37.94 -0.21 27.94
C VAL A 531 -39.09 0.42 27.17
N ALA A 532 -39.12 0.23 25.87
CA ALA A 532 -40.12 0.81 24.98
C ALA A 532 -40.91 -0.26 24.24
N PHE A 533 -42.17 0.06 23.97
CA PHE A 533 -43.06 -0.69 23.10
C PHE A 533 -43.47 0.20 21.91
N GLN A 534 -43.37 -0.33 20.70
CA GLN A 534 -43.89 0.29 19.48
C GLN A 534 -45.08 -0.53 18.98
N ALA A 535 -46.29 0.04 19.07
CA ALA A 535 -47.52 -0.63 18.71
C ALA A 535 -47.63 -0.78 17.17
N PRO A 536 -47.69 -2.02 16.62
CA PRO A 536 -47.89 -2.22 15.20
C PRO A 536 -49.24 -1.70 14.74
N PHE A 537 -49.31 -1.21 13.51
CA PHE A 537 -50.57 -0.79 12.87
C PHE A 537 -51.60 -1.93 12.75
N THR A 538 -51.15 -3.19 12.79
CA THR A 538 -52.02 -4.37 12.69
C THR A 538 -52.76 -4.70 13.99
N GLY A 539 -52.40 -4.09 15.12
CA GLY A 539 -52.87 -4.51 16.44
C GLY A 539 -52.33 -5.87 16.88
N GLY A 540 -52.71 -6.31 18.08
CA GLY A 540 -52.36 -7.62 18.65
C GLY A 540 -52.00 -7.61 20.14
N ASN A 541 -51.75 -8.80 20.68
CA ASN A 541 -51.17 -8.99 22.01
C ASN A 541 -49.71 -9.39 21.85
N PHE A 542 -48.83 -8.74 22.62
CA PHE A 542 -47.39 -8.93 22.53
C PHE A 542 -46.82 -9.29 23.89
N ILE A 543 -45.95 -10.30 23.89
CA ILE A 543 -45.15 -10.70 25.04
C ILE A 543 -43.68 -10.60 24.66
N GLY A 544 -42.87 -10.14 25.59
CA GLY A 544 -41.42 -10.03 25.46
C GLY A 544 -40.74 -10.38 26.76
N GLU A 545 -39.42 -10.35 26.75
CA GLU A 545 -38.61 -10.67 27.92
C GLU A 545 -37.35 -9.80 27.93
N LEU A 546 -37.14 -9.09 29.04
CA LEU A 546 -35.90 -8.42 29.37
C LEU A 546 -35.05 -9.36 30.25
N GLN A 547 -33.75 -9.45 29.95
CA GLN A 547 -32.78 -10.30 30.63
C GLN A 547 -31.72 -9.43 31.31
N VAL A 548 -31.34 -9.79 32.54
CA VAL A 548 -30.20 -9.24 33.30
C VAL A 548 -29.34 -10.40 33.78
N GLU A 549 -28.04 -10.41 33.48
CA GLU A 549 -27.10 -11.38 34.07
C GLU A 549 -26.45 -10.81 35.34
N GLN A 550 -26.22 -11.66 36.32
CA GLN A 550 -25.64 -11.30 37.62
C GLN A 550 -24.69 -12.38 38.13
N TYR A 551 -23.74 -11.99 38.98
CA TYR A 551 -22.90 -12.96 39.69
C TYR A 551 -23.66 -13.59 40.87
N ASN A 552 -24.52 -14.56 40.56
CA ASN A 552 -25.22 -15.37 41.55
C ASN A 552 -25.26 -16.83 41.07
N PRO A 553 -24.60 -17.77 41.77
CA PRO A 553 -24.54 -19.17 41.34
C PRO A 553 -25.91 -19.88 41.25
N VAL A 554 -26.92 -19.40 41.99
CA VAL A 554 -28.27 -19.98 42.01
C VAL A 554 -29.15 -19.37 40.93
N THR A 555 -29.04 -18.06 40.72
CA THR A 555 -29.86 -17.30 39.76
C THR A 555 -28.99 -16.40 38.87
N PRO A 556 -28.16 -16.96 37.97
CA PRO A 556 -27.21 -16.17 37.18
C PRO A 556 -27.89 -15.25 36.17
N VAL A 557 -29.15 -15.52 35.83
CA VAL A 557 -29.98 -14.75 34.91
C VAL A 557 -31.29 -14.38 35.58
N ARG A 558 -31.67 -13.11 35.53
CA ARG A 558 -32.98 -12.58 35.95
C ARG A 558 -33.76 -12.14 34.71
N GLN A 559 -34.98 -12.61 34.61
CA GLN A 559 -35.90 -12.28 33.51
C GLN A 559 -37.01 -11.38 34.05
N VAL A 560 -37.37 -10.36 33.27
CA VAL A 560 -38.50 -9.45 33.52
C VAL A 560 -39.43 -9.57 32.32
N PRO A 561 -40.63 -10.16 32.49
CA PRO A 561 -41.60 -10.25 31.42
C PRO A 561 -42.06 -8.86 30.96
N LEU A 562 -42.31 -8.74 29.66
CA LEU A 562 -42.88 -7.55 29.02
C LEU A 562 -44.24 -7.93 28.44
N MET A 563 -45.27 -7.10 28.64
CA MET A 563 -46.59 -7.31 28.08
C MET A 563 -47.14 -6.02 27.47
N ALA A 564 -47.80 -6.13 26.32
CA ALA A 564 -48.47 -5.02 25.68
C ALA A 564 -49.65 -5.49 24.81
N ASN A 565 -50.66 -4.64 24.68
CA ASN A 565 -51.77 -4.80 23.74
C ASN A 565 -51.81 -3.60 22.79
N SER A 566 -52.07 -3.85 21.51
CA SER A 566 -52.35 -2.83 20.50
C SER A 566 -53.71 -3.09 19.90
N GLN A 567 -54.63 -2.14 20.04
CA GLN A 567 -55.96 -2.18 19.45
C GLN A 567 -56.50 -0.77 19.27
N GLU A 568 -57.36 -0.59 18.26
CA GLU A 568 -58.04 0.68 18.09
C GLU A 568 -58.90 0.98 19.31
N THR A 569 -58.82 2.22 19.77
CA THR A 569 -59.62 2.78 20.86
C THR A 569 -60.20 4.10 20.39
N CYS A 570 -61.40 4.38 20.84
CA CYS A 570 -62.04 5.67 20.61
C CYS A 570 -61.95 6.57 21.84
N LEU A 571 -61.43 6.10 22.98
CA LEU A 571 -60.95 6.96 24.05
C LEU A 571 -59.57 7.52 23.69
N VAL A 572 -59.46 8.85 23.56
CA VAL A 572 -58.24 9.51 23.09
C VAL A 572 -57.59 10.32 24.20
N ALA A 573 -56.38 9.96 24.59
CA ALA A 573 -55.52 10.74 25.49
C ALA A 573 -54.71 11.81 24.74
N SER A 574 -54.66 13.03 25.28
CA SER A 574 -53.88 14.16 24.77
C SER A 574 -53.36 15.05 25.90
N PRO A 575 -52.03 15.25 26.04
CA PRO A 575 -50.96 14.54 25.34
C PRO A 575 -50.97 13.04 25.67
N TRP A 576 -50.36 12.22 24.81
CA TRP A 576 -50.35 10.76 24.97
C TRP A 576 -49.16 10.24 25.79
N TYR A 577 -48.40 11.15 26.40
CA TYR A 577 -47.35 10.91 27.40
C TYR A 577 -47.20 12.18 28.26
N LEU A 578 -46.69 12.02 29.49
CA LEU A 578 -46.26 13.13 30.34
C LEU A 578 -44.78 12.98 30.66
N ASP A 579 -43.97 13.97 30.27
CA ASP A 579 -42.56 14.06 30.63
C ASP A 579 -42.32 15.34 31.44
N PHE A 580 -41.91 15.17 32.69
CA PHE A 580 -41.67 16.26 33.63
C PHE A 580 -40.22 16.77 33.59
N GLY A 581 -39.34 16.15 32.79
CA GLY A 581 -37.92 16.47 32.71
C GLY A 581 -37.18 16.23 34.03
N LEU A 582 -36.06 16.93 34.22
CA LEU A 582 -35.27 16.87 35.45
C LEU A 582 -35.90 17.74 36.55
N GLY A 583 -36.63 17.10 37.45
CA GLY A 583 -37.16 17.69 38.68
C GLY A 583 -36.13 17.82 39.79
N ARG A 584 -36.38 18.78 40.69
CA ARG A 584 -35.61 18.96 41.93
C ARG A 584 -36.51 18.77 43.14
N LYS A 585 -35.95 18.29 44.24
CA LYS A 585 -36.69 18.13 45.50
C LYS A 585 -37.33 19.42 46.02
N ASP A 586 -36.70 20.57 45.76
CA ASP A 586 -37.11 21.90 46.23
C ASP A 586 -37.75 22.78 45.14
N CYS A 587 -37.72 22.34 43.88
CA CYS A 587 -38.32 23.00 42.72
C CYS A 587 -39.03 21.89 41.93
N ARG A 588 -40.24 21.54 42.39
CA ARG A 588 -41.07 20.52 41.70
C ARG A 588 -41.46 21.08 40.33
N PRO A 589 -41.39 20.27 39.27
CA PRO A 589 -41.99 20.64 38.00
C PRO A 589 -43.47 20.96 38.18
N ALA A 590 -44.00 21.88 37.37
CA ALA A 590 -45.42 22.15 37.39
C ALA A 590 -46.22 20.87 37.07
N PRO A 591 -47.37 20.64 37.75
CA PRO A 591 -48.25 19.53 37.39
C PRO A 591 -48.61 19.58 35.91
N ARG A 592 -48.72 18.40 35.31
CA ARG A 592 -49.10 18.26 33.91
C ARG A 592 -50.41 17.50 33.79
N GLU A 593 -51.14 17.79 32.74
CA GLU A 593 -52.48 17.26 32.55
C GLU A 593 -52.56 16.38 31.31
N VAL A 594 -53.38 15.34 31.39
CA VAL A 594 -53.83 14.55 30.23
C VAL A 594 -55.32 14.72 30.09
N ASN A 595 -55.76 15.18 28.92
CA ASN A 595 -57.17 15.23 28.57
C ASN A 595 -57.58 13.94 27.84
N TYR A 596 -58.65 13.31 28.29
CA TYR A 596 -59.21 12.09 27.73
C TYR A 596 -60.56 12.41 27.07
N LEU A 597 -60.63 12.33 25.75
CA LEU A 597 -61.82 12.59 24.95
C LEU A 597 -62.49 11.28 24.52
N ASN A 598 -63.80 11.16 24.76
CA ASN A 598 -64.58 10.10 24.13
C ASN A 598 -64.87 10.45 22.65
N ALA A 599 -64.08 9.89 21.74
CA ALA A 599 -64.32 9.98 20.29
C ALA A 599 -65.20 8.82 19.75
N CYS A 600 -65.76 7.99 20.62
CA CYS A 600 -66.69 6.92 20.24
C CYS A 600 -68.04 7.50 19.80
N THR A 601 -68.81 6.75 19.03
CA THR A 601 -70.19 7.12 18.64
C THR A 601 -71.23 6.85 19.73
N THR A 602 -70.83 6.17 20.81
CA THR A 602 -71.69 5.82 21.95
C THR A 602 -71.03 6.23 23.26
N PRO A 603 -71.81 6.45 24.34
CA PRO A 603 -71.24 6.67 25.66
C PRO A 603 -70.35 5.49 26.07
N ILE A 604 -69.22 5.79 26.72
CA ILE A 604 -68.33 4.80 27.34
C ILE A 604 -68.35 4.97 28.84
N THR A 605 -68.18 3.87 29.58
CA THR A 605 -68.03 3.90 31.03
C THR A 605 -66.54 3.90 31.37
N VAL A 606 -66.08 4.93 32.08
CA VAL A 606 -64.74 4.94 32.70
C VAL A 606 -64.91 4.44 34.13
N SER A 607 -64.26 3.32 34.44
CA SER A 607 -64.40 2.65 35.74
C SER A 607 -63.29 2.95 36.73
N ASN A 608 -62.09 3.28 36.25
CA ASN A 608 -60.94 3.54 37.11
C ASN A 608 -59.86 4.36 36.38
N VAL A 609 -59.14 5.18 37.14
CA VAL A 609 -57.92 5.88 36.71
C VAL A 609 -56.88 5.66 37.80
N PHE A 610 -55.75 5.05 37.47
CA PHE A 610 -54.74 4.70 38.46
C PHE A 610 -53.33 4.68 37.87
N ILE A 611 -52.34 4.90 38.72
CA ILE A 611 -50.92 4.76 38.36
C ILE A 611 -50.49 3.33 38.69
N GLY A 612 -49.98 2.61 37.69
CA GLY A 612 -49.48 1.25 37.85
C GLY A 612 -48.04 1.21 38.38
N PRO A 613 -47.50 -0.01 38.62
CA PRO A 613 -46.16 -0.18 39.15
C PRO A 613 -45.11 0.34 38.15
N GLY A 614 -44.13 1.05 38.69
CA GLY A 614 -43.06 1.70 37.92
C GLY A 614 -41.67 1.45 38.48
N THR A 615 -40.69 2.23 38.05
CA THR A 615 -39.33 2.16 38.62
C THR A 615 -39.29 2.61 40.08
N THR A 616 -40.25 3.44 40.48
CA THR A 616 -40.40 3.98 41.83
C THR A 616 -41.87 4.10 42.19
N ASP A 617 -42.22 3.63 43.37
CA ASP A 617 -43.55 3.84 43.92
C ASP A 617 -43.66 5.29 44.41
N THR A 618 -44.85 5.88 44.29
CA THR A 618 -45.24 7.19 44.89
C THR A 618 -44.61 8.47 44.35
N GLU A 619 -43.74 8.41 43.33
CA GLU A 619 -43.16 9.64 42.73
C GLU A 619 -44.16 10.43 41.87
N PHE A 620 -45.22 9.78 41.39
CA PHE A 620 -46.30 10.41 40.65
C PHE A 620 -47.60 10.32 41.44
N GLU A 621 -48.34 11.42 41.51
CA GLU A 621 -49.62 11.52 42.24
C GLU A 621 -50.72 12.07 41.32
N LEU A 622 -51.95 11.55 41.47
CA LEU A 622 -53.11 12.08 40.76
C LEU A 622 -53.72 13.24 41.56
N LEU A 623 -53.85 14.42 40.96
CA LEU A 623 -54.37 15.63 41.62
C LEU A 623 -55.88 15.80 41.38
N ASP A 624 -56.27 15.96 40.12
CA ASP A 624 -57.65 16.17 39.69
C ASP A 624 -58.02 15.04 38.74
N HIS A 625 -58.60 13.95 39.28
CA HIS A 625 -59.07 12.82 38.49
C HIS A 625 -60.48 12.40 38.96
N PRO A 626 -61.29 11.81 38.07
CA PRO A 626 -62.58 11.27 38.49
C PRO A 626 -62.36 10.10 39.47
N ALA A 627 -62.69 10.31 40.73
CA ALA A 627 -62.67 9.24 41.73
C ALA A 627 -63.90 8.32 41.57
N PRO A 628 -63.83 7.04 41.97
CA PRO A 628 -64.98 6.14 41.96
C PRO A 628 -66.22 6.77 42.62
N PRO A 629 -67.44 6.46 42.15
CA PRO A 629 -67.79 5.35 41.26
C PRO A 629 -67.62 5.63 39.76
N ALA A 630 -67.69 4.55 38.95
CA ALA A 630 -67.64 4.63 37.50
C ALA A 630 -68.64 5.64 36.92
N PHE A 631 -68.23 6.40 35.90
CA PHE A 631 -69.05 7.42 35.26
C PHE A 631 -69.13 7.18 33.76
N GLN A 632 -70.23 7.66 33.15
CA GLN A 632 -70.37 7.64 31.69
C GLN A 632 -69.82 8.93 31.08
N LEU A 633 -69.07 8.79 30.01
CA LEU A 633 -68.55 9.87 29.18
C LEU A 633 -69.31 9.83 27.85
N ALA A 634 -70.13 10.85 27.55
CA ALA A 634 -70.89 10.88 26.31
C ALA A 634 -69.97 11.16 25.09
N PRO A 635 -70.40 10.83 23.85
CA PRO A 635 -69.65 11.18 22.64
C PRO A 635 -69.29 12.67 22.59
N GLY A 636 -68.00 12.97 22.41
CA GLY A 636 -67.47 14.33 22.36
C GLY A 636 -67.20 14.99 23.72
N GLU A 637 -67.56 14.34 24.84
CA GLU A 637 -67.18 14.80 26.18
C GLU A 637 -65.75 14.37 26.51
N SER A 638 -65.09 15.15 27.36
CA SER A 638 -63.76 14.85 27.86
C SER A 638 -63.66 15.05 29.37
N PHE A 639 -62.68 14.40 29.98
CA PHE A 639 -62.25 14.67 31.35
C PHE A 639 -60.74 14.82 31.38
N THR A 640 -60.24 15.54 32.38
CA THR A 640 -58.81 15.80 32.55
C THR A 640 -58.30 15.02 33.76
N VAL A 641 -57.08 14.53 33.65
CA VAL A 641 -56.32 13.94 34.75
C VAL A 641 -55.09 14.79 34.98
N GLY A 642 -55.05 15.48 36.11
CA GLY A 642 -53.85 16.16 36.58
C GLY A 642 -52.88 15.19 37.26
N VAL A 643 -51.60 15.26 36.92
CA VAL A 643 -50.53 14.43 37.49
C VAL A 643 -49.44 15.35 38.05
N ASP A 644 -49.09 15.15 39.33
CA ASP A 644 -47.92 15.76 39.96
C ASP A 644 -46.72 14.81 39.88
N TYR A 645 -45.51 15.38 39.83
CA TYR A 645 -44.25 14.65 39.96
C TYR A 645 -43.46 15.18 41.15
N LEU A 646 -43.32 14.36 42.19
CA LEU A 646 -42.77 14.78 43.48
C LEU A 646 -41.25 14.99 43.45
N ALA A 647 -40.55 14.35 42.53
CA ALA A 647 -39.09 14.41 42.36
C ALA A 647 -38.28 14.10 43.65
N GLN A 648 -38.80 13.24 44.54
CA GLN A 648 -38.16 12.89 45.82
C GLN A 648 -37.18 11.73 45.71
N VAL A 649 -37.33 10.88 44.71
CA VAL A 649 -36.46 9.73 44.46
C VAL A 649 -35.51 10.05 43.29
N THR A 650 -34.21 10.03 43.58
CA THR A 650 -33.16 10.41 42.63
C THR A 650 -32.95 9.35 41.57
N GLY A 651 -32.98 9.72 40.30
CA GLY A 651 -32.83 8.81 39.15
C GLY A 651 -34.01 8.97 38.21
N MET A 652 -34.14 8.08 37.23
CA MET A 652 -35.30 8.06 36.35
C MET A 652 -36.49 7.35 37.01
N ASN A 653 -37.59 8.06 37.11
CA ASN A 653 -38.86 7.64 37.67
C ASN A 653 -39.85 7.49 36.51
N LEU A 654 -40.29 6.27 36.24
CA LEU A 654 -41.22 5.95 35.15
C LEU A 654 -42.35 5.08 35.68
N SER A 655 -43.59 5.44 35.38
CA SER A 655 -44.79 4.67 35.73
C SER A 655 -45.87 4.76 34.65
N PRO A 656 -46.69 3.73 34.45
CA PRO A 656 -47.85 3.81 33.57
C PRO A 656 -49.04 4.49 34.27
N LEU A 657 -49.71 5.42 33.59
CA LEU A 657 -51.04 5.92 33.95
C LEU A 657 -52.09 5.13 33.17
N PHE A 658 -52.92 4.35 33.88
CA PHE A 658 -53.95 3.50 33.30
C PHE A 658 -55.34 4.11 33.44
N VAL A 659 -56.14 3.94 32.39
CA VAL A 659 -57.58 4.26 32.39
C VAL A 659 -58.36 3.02 31.96
N ASP A 660 -59.16 2.48 32.88
CA ASP A 660 -60.10 1.39 32.58
C ASP A 660 -61.38 1.97 31.96
N SER A 661 -61.67 1.56 30.72
CA SER A 661 -62.83 2.03 29.97
C SER A 661 -63.56 0.89 29.28
N SER A 662 -64.88 1.01 29.13
CA SER A 662 -65.70 -0.06 28.55
C SER A 662 -65.45 -0.32 27.06
N ASP A 663 -64.73 0.57 26.35
CA ASP A 663 -64.33 0.33 24.95
C ASP A 663 -63.12 -0.60 24.82
N LEU A 664 -62.39 -0.86 25.92
CA LEU A 664 -61.17 -1.68 25.89
C LEU A 664 -61.21 -2.84 26.91
N PRO A 665 -60.80 -4.06 26.53
CA PRO A 665 -60.60 -5.17 27.47
C PRO A 665 -59.37 -5.03 28.38
N ILE A 666 -58.42 -4.15 28.03
CA ILE A 666 -57.19 -3.85 28.77
C ILE A 666 -57.10 -2.32 28.89
N PRO A 667 -56.72 -1.75 30.05
CA PRO A 667 -56.71 -0.31 30.23
C PRO A 667 -55.85 0.44 29.20
N LEU A 668 -56.32 1.61 28.78
CA LEU A 668 -55.53 2.56 27.99
C LEU A 668 -54.36 3.07 28.85
N MET A 669 -53.15 3.07 28.29
CA MET A 669 -51.95 3.49 29.01
C MET A 669 -51.36 4.80 28.47
N VAL A 670 -50.97 5.69 29.40
CA VAL A 670 -50.19 6.91 29.13
C VAL A 670 -48.90 6.85 29.98
N PRO A 671 -47.70 6.92 29.39
CA PRO A 671 -46.47 6.85 30.16
C PRO A 671 -46.19 8.16 30.91
N LEU A 672 -45.78 8.02 32.17
CA LEU A 672 -45.29 9.11 33.04
C LEU A 672 -43.76 9.00 33.14
N ILE A 673 -43.07 10.10 32.88
CA ILE A 673 -41.60 10.18 32.83
C ILE A 673 -41.14 11.36 33.67
N GLY A 674 -40.18 11.14 34.57
CA GLY A 674 -39.53 12.19 35.34
C GLY A 674 -38.16 11.76 35.81
N GLU A 675 -37.25 12.71 35.97
CA GLU A 675 -35.90 12.45 36.49
C GLU A 675 -35.63 13.35 37.70
N SER A 676 -34.92 12.89 38.72
CA SER A 676 -34.52 13.73 39.86
C SER A 676 -33.05 13.55 40.23
N SER A 677 -32.37 14.62 40.63
CA SER A 677 -30.95 14.60 41.02
C SER A 677 -30.74 15.03 42.48
N LYS A 678 -29.74 14.43 43.17
CA LYS A 678 -29.34 14.82 44.55
C LYS A 678 -28.65 16.19 44.62
N LYS A 679 -28.21 16.76 43.50
CA LYS A 679 -27.46 18.04 43.46
C LYS A 679 -28.32 19.14 42.83
N THR A 680 -28.78 20.10 43.63
CA THR A 680 -29.58 21.26 43.18
C THR A 680 -28.71 22.49 42.91
N ASP A 681 -27.70 22.67 43.75
CA ASP A 681 -26.64 23.62 43.54
C ASP A 681 -25.49 22.92 42.84
N LYS A 682 -24.97 23.59 41.82
CA LYS A 682 -23.73 23.21 41.18
C LYS A 682 -22.66 24.12 41.74
N THR A 683 -21.65 23.50 42.34
CA THR A 683 -20.44 24.23 42.72
C THR A 683 -19.36 23.81 41.74
N ASP A 684 -19.06 24.70 40.81
CA ASP A 684 -17.83 24.60 40.04
C ASP A 684 -16.72 25.13 40.93
N THR A 685 -15.91 24.22 41.43
CA THR A 685 -14.74 24.58 42.22
C THR A 685 -13.58 24.75 41.27
N PHE A 686 -12.76 25.75 41.52
CA PHE A 686 -11.53 25.98 40.83
C PHE A 686 -10.45 26.19 41.90
N VAL A 687 -9.26 25.71 41.64
CA VAL A 687 -8.09 26.18 42.39
C VAL A 687 -7.39 27.13 41.44
N GLN A 688 -7.29 28.39 41.85
CA GLN A 688 -6.40 29.35 41.22
C GLN A 688 -5.04 28.69 41.17
N GLN A 689 -4.56 28.44 39.96
CA GLN A 689 -3.33 27.72 39.78
C GLN A 689 -2.23 28.37 40.63
N ASP A 690 -1.52 27.55 41.39
CA ASP A 690 -0.24 27.98 41.91
C ASP A 690 0.73 28.03 40.74
N VAL A 691 0.71 29.13 39.97
CA VAL A 691 1.62 29.31 38.82
C VAL A 691 3.08 29.46 39.25
N SER A 692 3.36 29.41 40.56
CA SER A 692 4.71 29.17 41.05
C SER A 692 5.16 27.72 40.85
N LYS A 693 4.26 26.76 40.55
CA LYS A 693 4.59 25.36 40.24
C LYS A 693 3.93 24.90 38.95
N VAL A 694 4.73 24.59 37.93
CA VAL A 694 4.23 24.17 36.61
C VAL A 694 5.00 22.97 36.10
N ASP A 695 4.31 21.99 35.55
CA ASP A 695 4.90 20.87 34.81
C ASP A 695 4.68 21.16 33.32
N VAL A 696 5.77 21.34 32.59
CA VAL A 696 5.76 21.67 31.17
C VAL A 696 6.22 20.45 30.39
N LEU A 697 5.32 19.90 29.59
CA LEU A 697 5.64 18.84 28.63
C LEU A 697 5.73 19.46 27.24
N PHE A 698 6.92 19.46 26.65
CA PHE A 698 7.07 19.70 25.22
C PHE A 698 6.79 18.39 24.48
N VAL A 699 5.83 18.42 23.56
CA VAL A 699 5.57 17.34 22.62
C VAL A 699 6.08 17.84 21.27
N VAL A 700 7.28 17.39 20.91
CA VAL A 700 7.99 17.90 19.75
C VAL A 700 7.83 16.93 18.61
N ASP A 701 7.35 17.43 17.49
CA ASP A 701 7.22 16.64 16.29
C ASP A 701 8.59 16.19 15.79
N ASN A 702 8.72 14.87 15.63
CA ASN A 702 9.91 14.21 15.13
C ASN A 702 9.66 13.57 13.76
N THR A 703 8.69 14.03 12.97
CA THR A 703 8.63 13.76 11.52
C THR A 703 9.82 14.39 10.77
N ALA A 704 10.01 14.03 9.50
CA ALA A 704 11.11 14.54 8.69
C ALA A 704 10.87 15.98 8.17
N SER A 705 9.62 16.41 8.08
CA SER A 705 9.22 17.76 7.65
C SER A 705 9.78 18.85 8.58
N MET A 706 9.91 18.55 9.88
CA MET A 706 10.40 19.46 10.93
C MET A 706 11.88 19.90 10.84
N VAL A 707 12.57 19.60 9.73
CA VAL A 707 14.01 19.88 9.54
C VAL A 707 14.36 21.36 9.67
N GLU A 708 13.48 22.26 9.22
CA GLU A 708 13.72 23.70 9.32
C GLU A 708 13.33 24.27 10.70
N GLU A 709 12.42 23.59 11.40
CA GLU A 709 11.76 24.02 12.63
C GLU A 709 12.56 23.65 13.87
N HIS A 710 13.20 22.47 13.90
CA HIS A 710 14.02 22.03 15.04
C HIS A 710 15.11 23.06 15.42
N PRO A 711 15.91 23.62 14.49
CA PRO A 711 16.90 24.64 14.84
C PRO A 711 16.26 25.91 15.42
N LYS A 712 15.10 26.33 14.90
CA LYS A 712 14.34 27.49 15.41
C LYS A 712 13.92 27.25 16.86
N LEU A 713 13.35 26.07 17.15
CA LEU A 713 12.95 25.66 18.51
C LEU A 713 14.15 25.63 19.46
N VAL A 714 15.26 24.97 19.07
CA VAL A 714 16.49 24.88 19.88
C VAL A 714 17.03 26.27 20.22
N SER A 715 17.03 27.19 19.25
CA SER A 715 17.51 28.56 19.45
C SER A 715 16.62 29.39 20.39
N ALA A 716 15.34 29.03 20.52
CA ALA A 716 14.34 29.73 21.32
C ALA A 716 14.26 29.28 22.78
N ILE A 717 14.74 28.06 23.11
CA ILE A 717 14.75 27.51 24.48
C ILE A 717 15.31 28.48 25.54
N PRO A 718 16.43 29.22 25.31
CA PRO A 718 16.92 30.19 26.28
C PRO A 718 15.84 31.21 26.69
N ALA A 719 15.04 31.69 25.75
CA ALA A 719 13.99 32.68 26.03
C ALA A 719 12.87 32.11 26.92
N PHE A 720 12.55 30.82 26.78
CA PHE A 720 11.59 30.13 27.64
C PHE A 720 12.15 29.97 29.07
N VAL A 721 13.38 29.47 29.20
CA VAL A 721 14.03 29.25 30.51
C VAL A 721 14.24 30.58 31.24
N ASP A 722 14.64 31.63 30.52
CA ASP A 722 14.79 32.97 31.10
C ASP A 722 13.45 33.54 31.57
N ALA A 723 12.36 33.34 30.82
CA ALA A 723 11.02 33.73 31.25
C ALA A 723 10.59 32.99 32.53
N ALA A 724 10.86 31.68 32.62
CA ALA A 724 10.60 30.90 33.83
C ALA A 724 11.43 31.39 35.04
N ARG A 725 12.72 31.70 34.83
CA ARG A 725 13.61 32.27 35.86
C ARG A 725 13.14 33.64 36.33
N ASN A 726 12.78 34.53 35.40
CA ASN A 726 12.31 35.88 35.71
C ASN A 726 10.99 35.88 36.49
N LYS A 727 10.15 34.86 36.29
CA LYS A 727 8.91 34.65 37.04
C LYS A 727 9.09 33.82 38.32
N ALA A 728 10.30 33.32 38.58
CA ALA A 728 10.65 32.49 39.74
C ALA A 728 9.73 31.25 39.92
N VAL A 729 9.41 30.57 38.80
CA VAL A 729 8.54 29.38 38.81
C VAL A 729 9.35 28.12 39.12
N ASP A 730 8.88 27.31 40.06
CA ASP A 730 9.26 25.93 40.30
C ASP A 730 8.69 25.02 39.19
N VAL A 731 9.43 24.96 38.08
CA VAL A 731 9.03 24.24 36.87
C VAL A 731 9.71 22.87 36.76
N ASN A 732 8.92 21.82 36.49
CA ASN A 732 9.41 20.57 35.91
C ASN A 732 9.25 20.66 34.39
N MET A 733 10.31 20.41 33.63
CA MET A 733 10.28 20.42 32.17
C MET A 733 10.69 19.05 31.64
N ALA A 734 9.91 18.51 30.72
CA ALA A 734 10.24 17.27 30.02
C ALA A 734 9.90 17.42 28.53
N VAL A 735 10.54 16.59 27.72
CA VAL A 735 10.30 16.52 26.27
C VAL A 735 9.89 15.10 25.94
N THR A 736 8.83 14.92 25.17
CA THR A 736 8.54 13.67 24.44
C THR A 736 8.35 14.01 22.96
N THR A 737 8.21 12.98 22.14
CA THR A 737 8.03 13.13 20.69
C THR A 737 6.59 12.87 20.29
N THR A 738 6.26 13.10 19.02
CA THR A 738 4.96 12.74 18.44
C THR A 738 4.91 11.27 18.01
N GLY A 739 6.07 10.59 17.96
CA GLY A 739 6.20 9.21 17.53
C GLY A 739 5.76 8.16 18.55
N ILE A 740 4.85 7.28 18.10
CA ILE A 740 4.26 6.21 18.92
C ILE A 740 4.92 4.85 18.70
N SER A 741 5.45 4.61 17.50
CA SER A 741 6.01 3.32 17.09
C SER A 741 7.44 3.51 16.63
N ALA A 742 8.30 2.56 16.98
CA ALA A 742 9.69 2.55 16.55
C ALA A 742 9.78 2.45 15.02
N VAL A 743 10.71 3.18 14.42
CA VAL A 743 11.02 3.12 12.98
C VAL A 743 12.37 2.43 12.75
N SER A 744 12.60 1.87 11.56
CA SER A 744 13.90 1.32 11.21
C SER A 744 14.91 2.45 10.93
N GLY A 745 16.07 2.42 11.60
CA GLY A 745 17.12 3.42 11.39
C GLY A 745 17.94 3.71 12.64
N ALA A 746 18.89 4.66 12.54
CA ALA A 746 19.66 5.17 13.66
C ALA A 746 19.04 6.49 14.14
N CYS A 747 18.17 6.39 15.14
CA CYS A 747 17.47 7.54 15.73
C CYS A 747 18.04 7.86 17.12
N PRO A 748 18.19 9.15 17.46
CA PRO A 748 18.74 9.54 18.74
C PRO A 748 17.80 9.14 19.89
N GLY A 749 18.35 8.98 21.09
CA GLY A 749 17.57 8.78 22.31
C GLY A 749 17.03 7.36 22.55
N GLY A 750 17.37 6.38 21.70
CA GLY A 750 17.25 4.95 22.02
C GLY A 750 15.86 4.31 21.90
N ALA A 751 14.82 5.08 21.63
CA ALA A 751 13.47 4.56 21.34
C ALA A 751 13.17 4.41 19.83
N LEU A 752 14.16 4.66 18.98
CA LEU A 752 14.02 4.63 17.53
C LEU A 752 12.88 5.53 17.01
N GLY A 753 12.70 6.71 17.61
CA GLY A 753 11.61 7.64 17.29
C GLY A 753 10.21 7.24 17.76
N GLY A 754 10.08 6.06 18.37
CA GLY A 754 8.86 5.58 19.01
C GLY A 754 8.92 5.77 20.52
N GLU A 755 9.17 7.00 20.97
CA GLU A 755 9.19 7.30 22.41
C GLU A 755 7.87 6.90 23.07
N ALA A 756 6.74 6.98 22.35
CA ALA A 756 5.44 6.49 22.80
C ALA A 756 5.01 7.09 24.16
N GLY A 757 5.34 8.37 24.36
CA GLY A 757 5.13 9.11 25.60
C GLY A 757 6.29 9.03 26.61
N ARG A 758 7.31 8.19 26.41
CA ARG A 758 8.53 8.23 27.25
C ARG A 758 9.25 9.55 27.04
N PHE A 759 9.84 10.10 28.10
CA PHE A 759 10.61 11.33 27.95
C PHE A 759 11.93 11.07 27.23
N PHE A 760 12.28 11.99 26.32
CA PHE A 760 13.48 11.96 25.52
C PHE A 760 14.70 12.48 26.30
N PRO A 761 15.88 11.85 26.16
CA PRO A 761 16.12 10.60 25.44
C PRO A 761 15.67 9.37 26.25
N ALA A 762 14.95 8.42 25.65
CA ALA A 762 14.45 7.22 26.34
C ALA A 762 15.56 6.28 26.87
N ASP A 763 16.75 6.30 26.26
CA ASP A 763 17.95 5.59 26.74
C ASP A 763 18.56 6.15 28.04
N ASN A 764 17.96 7.22 28.59
CA ASN A 764 18.40 7.87 29.82
C ASN A 764 19.87 8.36 29.77
N SER A 765 20.41 8.63 28.57
CA SER A 765 21.77 9.16 28.37
C SER A 765 21.95 10.59 28.91
N ARG A 766 20.86 11.30 29.18
CA ARG A 766 20.79 12.63 29.79
C ARG A 766 19.58 12.72 30.71
N GLN A 767 19.59 13.69 31.63
CA GLN A 767 18.47 13.93 32.53
C GLN A 767 17.22 14.32 31.72
N ARG A 768 16.08 13.67 32.02
CA ARG A 768 14.85 13.76 31.23
C ARG A 768 13.79 14.68 31.86
N ILE A 769 13.73 14.70 33.18
CA ILE A 769 12.91 15.62 33.98
C ILE A 769 13.83 16.71 34.53
N LEU A 770 13.66 17.93 34.02
CA LEU A 770 14.53 19.08 34.28
C LEU A 770 13.85 20.07 35.23
N THR A 771 14.63 20.67 36.12
CA THR A 771 14.20 21.80 36.97
C THR A 771 15.11 23.00 36.76
N LEU A 772 14.74 24.20 37.25
CA LEU A 772 15.65 25.36 37.18
C LEU A 772 16.97 25.16 37.95
N GLY A 773 17.02 24.18 38.85
CA GLY A 773 18.22 23.74 39.59
C GLY A 773 19.05 22.69 38.87
N THR A 774 18.59 22.11 37.76
CA THR A 774 19.38 21.19 36.94
C THR A 774 20.63 21.90 36.41
N ALA A 775 21.80 21.26 36.55
CA ALA A 775 23.05 21.81 36.05
C ALA A 775 22.97 22.03 34.53
N ASN A 776 23.33 23.24 34.06
CA ASN A 776 23.24 23.64 32.65
C ASN A 776 21.85 23.39 32.03
N VAL A 777 20.76 23.56 32.80
CA VAL A 777 19.38 23.26 32.36
C VAL A 777 19.03 23.77 30.96
N THR A 778 19.45 24.98 30.58
CA THR A 778 19.20 25.53 29.24
C THR A 778 19.82 24.66 28.15
N GLN A 779 21.09 24.27 28.33
CA GLN A 779 21.80 23.42 27.38
C GLN A 779 21.21 22.00 27.33
N VAL A 780 20.83 21.44 28.49
CA VAL A 780 20.21 20.10 28.54
C VAL A 780 18.84 20.11 27.86
N LEU A 781 18.01 21.12 28.11
CA LEU A 781 16.71 21.24 27.44
C LEU A 781 16.87 21.47 25.93
N GLN A 782 17.85 22.28 25.51
CA GLN A 782 18.21 22.44 24.10
C GLN A 782 18.61 21.13 23.43
N GLN A 783 19.27 20.23 24.16
CA GLN A 783 19.60 18.88 23.67
C GLN A 783 18.38 17.95 23.68
N ASN A 784 17.48 18.08 24.65
CA ASN A 784 16.31 17.21 24.76
C ASN A 784 15.23 17.53 23.73
N VAL A 785 15.15 18.77 23.22
CA VAL A 785 14.26 19.12 22.09
C VAL A 785 14.82 18.74 20.71
N GLN A 786 16.07 18.25 20.64
CA GLN A 786 16.66 17.68 19.42
C GLN A 786 16.28 16.21 19.29
N VAL A 787 14.99 15.98 19.03
CA VAL A 787 14.37 14.65 19.01
C VAL A 787 14.67 13.86 17.73
N GLY A 788 15.31 14.49 16.74
CA GLY A 788 15.61 13.89 15.45
C GLY A 788 14.37 13.78 14.55
N GLN A 789 14.55 13.17 13.38
CA GLN A 789 13.52 12.98 12.35
C GLN A 789 13.23 11.49 12.24
N CYS A 790 12.40 10.99 13.15
CA CYS A 790 12.29 9.60 13.52
C CYS A 790 10.84 9.08 13.70
N ALA A 791 9.81 9.88 13.44
CA ALA A 791 8.42 9.42 13.41
C ALA A 791 7.86 9.38 11.98
N GLN A 792 6.78 8.61 11.83
CA GLN A 792 6.04 8.47 10.55
C GLN A 792 4.74 9.27 10.57
N VAL A 793 4.15 9.42 11.76
CA VAL A 793 2.86 10.06 11.99
C VAL A 793 2.99 11.00 13.17
N GLU A 794 2.50 12.22 13.03
CA GLU A 794 2.41 13.15 14.13
C GLU A 794 1.26 12.80 15.11
N GLN A 795 1.51 11.96 16.12
CA GLN A 795 0.48 11.60 17.13
C GLN A 795 0.75 12.26 18.48
N GLY A 796 0.86 13.59 18.48
CA GLY A 796 1.21 14.37 19.66
C GLY A 796 0.25 14.19 20.84
N PHE A 797 -1.07 14.15 20.61
CA PHE A 797 -2.03 13.94 21.71
C PHE A 797 -1.93 12.54 22.31
N GLU A 798 -1.72 11.52 21.50
CA GLU A 798 -1.54 10.16 21.99
C GLU A 798 -0.23 10.00 22.75
N ALA A 799 0.85 10.65 22.29
CA ALA A 799 2.13 10.66 22.98
C ALA A 799 2.01 11.38 24.35
N MET A 800 1.36 12.54 24.39
CA MET A 800 0.98 13.21 25.65
C MET A 800 0.17 12.27 26.54
N ARG A 801 -0.84 11.60 25.99
CA ARG A 801 -1.73 10.71 26.75
C ARG A 801 -0.95 9.59 27.43
N ARG A 802 -0.05 8.94 26.69
CA ARG A 802 0.82 7.89 27.21
C ARG A 802 1.82 8.43 28.23
N ALA A 803 2.41 9.59 27.97
CA ALA A 803 3.39 10.21 28.85
C ALA A 803 2.87 10.43 30.27
N LEU A 804 1.58 10.77 30.39
CA LEU A 804 0.93 11.06 31.68
C LEU A 804 -0.06 9.96 32.13
N THR A 805 0.02 8.76 31.56
CA THR A 805 -0.77 7.58 31.99
C THR A 805 0.14 6.49 32.55
N SER A 806 -0.39 5.66 33.44
CA SER A 806 0.27 4.41 33.84
C SER A 806 0.51 3.53 32.60
N PRO A 807 1.62 2.78 32.53
CA PRO A 807 2.62 2.64 33.57
C PRO A 807 3.62 3.81 33.64
N LEU A 808 3.81 4.58 32.56
CA LEU A 808 4.88 5.58 32.48
C LEU A 808 4.85 6.61 33.62
N VAL A 809 3.72 7.27 33.84
CA VAL A 809 3.64 8.39 34.79
C VAL A 809 3.92 8.00 36.25
N ASN A 810 3.77 6.70 36.59
CA ASN A 810 3.84 6.19 37.96
C ASN A 810 5.02 5.24 38.21
N ASN A 811 5.75 4.83 37.17
CA ASN A 811 6.87 3.90 37.28
C ASN A 811 8.17 4.53 36.78
N VAL A 812 9.28 4.12 37.40
CA VAL A 812 10.63 4.53 36.99
C VAL A 812 11.03 3.86 35.68
N ASP A 813 10.54 2.64 35.45
CA ASP A 813 10.75 1.84 34.23
C ASP A 813 9.42 1.62 33.50
N ASP A 814 9.46 1.62 32.16
CA ASP A 814 8.36 1.14 31.33
C ASP A 814 8.40 -0.40 31.26
N PRO A 815 7.43 -1.13 31.87
CA PRO A 815 7.44 -2.60 31.89
C PRO A 815 7.30 -3.23 30.50
N ARG A 816 7.01 -2.43 29.47
CA ARG A 816 6.80 -2.88 28.10
C ARG A 816 8.10 -2.95 27.31
N THR A 817 9.21 -2.41 27.83
CA THR A 817 10.47 -2.34 27.08
C THR A 817 11.66 -2.78 27.93
N PRO A 818 12.77 -3.20 27.32
CA PRO A 818 13.96 -3.64 28.05
C PRO A 818 14.86 -2.48 28.51
N LEU A 819 14.51 -1.22 28.18
CA LEU A 819 15.31 -0.05 28.58
C LEU A 819 15.12 0.24 30.07
N ALA A 820 16.22 0.40 30.80
CA ALA A 820 16.17 0.72 32.22
C ALA A 820 15.94 2.22 32.44
N ASN A 821 15.12 2.54 33.44
CA ASN A 821 14.76 3.90 33.86
C ASN A 821 14.19 4.75 32.71
N ASP A 822 13.34 4.18 31.85
CA ASP A 822 12.71 4.87 30.73
C ASP A 822 11.26 5.35 31.02
N GLY A 823 10.74 5.09 32.23
CA GLY A 823 9.45 5.60 32.72
C GLY A 823 9.43 7.10 33.01
N ASN A 824 8.30 7.66 33.44
CA ASN A 824 8.09 9.10 33.62
C ASN A 824 7.78 9.49 35.07
N ALA A 825 7.96 8.57 36.03
CA ALA A 825 7.73 8.84 37.45
C ALA A 825 8.46 10.10 37.94
N GLY A 826 7.73 10.95 38.66
CA GLY A 826 8.25 12.19 39.26
C GLY A 826 8.06 13.46 38.43
N PHE A 827 7.57 13.38 37.19
CA PHE A 827 7.26 14.56 36.38
C PHE A 827 5.96 15.24 36.80
N LEU A 828 4.85 14.50 36.77
CA LEU A 828 3.52 15.03 37.00
C LEU A 828 3.28 15.21 38.51
N ARG A 829 3.28 16.46 38.97
CA ARG A 829 3.08 16.81 40.38
C ARG A 829 1.63 17.22 40.62
N ASP A 830 0.99 16.60 41.61
CA ASP A 830 -0.41 16.87 41.96
C ASP A 830 -0.71 18.31 42.35
N SER A 831 0.30 19.09 42.74
CA SER A 831 0.16 20.52 43.11
C SER A 831 0.50 21.50 41.97
N ALA A 832 1.21 21.06 40.93
CA ALA A 832 1.60 21.91 39.81
C ALA A 832 0.48 22.02 38.76
N ALA A 833 0.44 23.10 37.98
CA ALA A 833 -0.34 23.12 36.73
C ALA A 833 0.36 22.26 35.67
N LEU A 834 -0.39 21.68 34.74
CA LEU A 834 0.15 20.99 33.56
C LEU A 834 0.04 21.93 32.36
N VAL A 835 1.16 22.14 31.69
CA VAL A 835 1.24 22.87 30.43
C VAL A 835 1.80 21.91 29.39
N VAL A 836 1.09 21.74 28.28
CA VAL A 836 1.57 20.93 27.17
C VAL A 836 1.80 21.86 25.99
N VAL A 837 3.00 21.82 25.42
CA VAL A 837 3.39 22.63 24.27
C VAL A 837 3.62 21.68 23.09
N PHE A 838 2.66 21.63 22.19
CA PHE A 838 2.79 20.92 20.92
C PHE A 838 3.60 21.77 19.95
N VAL A 839 4.59 21.18 19.28
CA VAL A 839 5.40 21.86 18.28
C VAL A 839 5.50 20.95 17.06
N GLY A 840 4.76 21.27 16.00
CA GLY A 840 4.66 20.47 14.78
C GLY A 840 4.34 21.33 13.57
N ASP A 841 4.65 20.85 12.38
CA ASP A 841 4.41 21.54 11.11
C ASP A 841 3.26 20.92 10.28
N GLU A 842 2.53 19.99 10.88
CA GLU A 842 1.27 19.44 10.38
C GLU A 842 0.18 19.40 11.49
N ASP A 843 -0.88 18.62 11.29
CA ASP A 843 -1.95 18.45 12.29
C ASP A 843 -1.77 17.16 13.07
N ASP A 844 -2.34 17.09 14.28
CA ASP A 844 -2.30 15.87 15.08
C ASP A 844 -3.11 14.74 14.42
N HIS A 845 -2.47 13.61 14.21
CA HIS A 845 -3.05 12.39 13.66
C HIS A 845 -3.42 11.36 14.73
N SER A 846 -3.51 11.79 16.00
CA SER A 846 -3.95 10.92 17.07
C SER A 846 -5.39 10.42 16.82
N PRO A 847 -5.67 9.16 17.16
CA PRO A 847 -6.90 8.48 16.76
C PRO A 847 -8.16 9.09 17.39
N ASP A 848 -8.13 9.46 18.67
CA ASP A 848 -9.33 9.95 19.35
C ASP A 848 -9.67 11.42 18.96
N ALA A 849 -10.92 11.82 19.22
CA ALA A 849 -11.34 13.22 19.10
C ALA A 849 -10.55 14.14 20.04
N VAL A 850 -10.37 15.41 19.65
CA VAL A 850 -9.65 16.42 20.44
C VAL A 850 -10.22 16.54 21.86
N SER A 851 -11.55 16.59 21.96
CA SER A 851 -12.26 16.68 23.24
C SER A 851 -11.95 15.52 24.19
N THR A 852 -11.72 14.32 23.64
CA THR A 852 -11.34 13.14 24.44
C THR A 852 -10.00 13.34 25.13
N TYR A 853 -8.99 13.81 24.39
CA TYR A 853 -7.66 14.09 24.94
C TYR A 853 -7.67 15.26 25.93
N VAL A 854 -8.42 16.32 25.61
CA VAL A 854 -8.59 17.48 26.50
C VAL A 854 -9.23 17.06 27.81
N GLN A 855 -10.40 16.41 27.77
CA GLN A 855 -11.10 15.97 28.98
C GLN A 855 -10.25 15.01 29.81
N TRP A 856 -9.54 14.08 29.16
CA TRP A 856 -8.62 13.16 29.84
C TRP A 856 -7.49 13.90 30.58
N ALA A 857 -6.81 14.85 29.93
CA ALA A 857 -5.70 15.57 30.55
C ALA A 857 -6.16 16.46 31.70
N GLN A 858 -7.36 17.05 31.56
CA GLN A 858 -8.01 17.83 32.59
C GLN A 858 -8.34 16.98 33.84
N GLN A 859 -8.87 15.76 33.64
CA GLN A 859 -9.15 14.83 34.73
C GLN A 859 -7.90 14.44 35.53
N ARG A 860 -6.71 14.40 34.91
CA ARG A 860 -5.43 14.13 35.61
C ARG A 860 -5.07 15.17 36.67
N LYS A 861 -5.65 16.37 36.59
CA LYS A 861 -5.42 17.44 37.56
C LYS A 861 -6.60 17.63 38.53
N GLY A 862 -7.57 16.71 38.50
CA GLY A 862 -8.73 16.62 39.38
C GLY A 862 -10.05 16.83 38.65
N GLU A 863 -11.08 16.05 38.99
CA GLU A 863 -12.41 16.03 38.33
C GLU A 863 -13.14 17.39 38.26
N ASN A 864 -12.75 18.35 39.10
CA ASN A 864 -13.30 19.70 39.10
C ASN A 864 -12.18 20.75 38.95
N GLN A 865 -11.09 20.48 38.23
CA GLN A 865 -10.03 21.48 38.02
C GLN A 865 -9.53 21.48 36.56
N PRO A 866 -10.43 21.51 35.55
CA PRO A 866 -10.05 21.36 34.14
C PRO A 866 -9.04 22.42 33.68
N GLN A 867 -9.11 23.60 34.24
CA GLN A 867 -8.18 24.69 33.95
C GLN A 867 -6.73 24.38 34.31
N ARG A 868 -6.43 23.34 35.10
CA ARG A 868 -5.07 22.97 35.51
C ARG A 868 -4.28 22.25 34.42
N ALA A 869 -4.87 21.96 33.27
CA ALA A 869 -4.20 21.49 32.07
C ALA A 869 -4.43 22.49 30.93
N THR A 870 -3.38 23.14 30.44
CA THR A 870 -3.45 24.13 29.36
C THR A 870 -2.56 23.70 28.20
N PHE A 871 -3.11 23.71 26.98
CA PHE A 871 -2.40 23.29 25.78
C PHE A 871 -2.03 24.49 24.91
N PHE A 872 -0.77 24.58 24.54
CA PHE A 872 -0.27 25.53 23.56
C PHE A 872 0.16 24.77 22.32
N ALA A 873 0.05 25.41 21.17
CA ALA A 873 0.50 24.84 19.91
C ALA A 873 1.37 25.85 19.17
N ILE A 874 2.55 25.44 18.74
CA ILE A 874 3.31 26.09 17.67
C ILE A 874 3.08 25.21 16.44
N ALA A 875 2.05 25.57 15.65
CA ALA A 875 1.51 24.75 14.57
C ALA A 875 1.10 25.63 13.37
N PRO A 876 0.87 25.04 12.18
CA PRO A 876 0.43 25.81 11.01
C PRO A 876 -0.96 26.43 11.25
N THR A 877 -1.07 27.74 11.03
CA THR A 877 -2.36 28.46 11.05
C THR A 877 -2.92 28.59 9.63
N LYS A 878 -4.04 29.30 9.42
CA LYS A 878 -4.64 29.54 8.08
C LYS A 878 -3.68 30.15 7.03
N THR A 879 -2.50 30.61 7.44
CA THR A 879 -1.42 31.08 6.55
C THR A 879 -0.32 30.02 6.56
N SER A 880 -0.34 29.09 5.59
CA SER A 880 0.68 28.04 5.47
C SER A 880 1.94 28.56 4.77
N CYS A 881 3.11 28.10 5.23
CA CYS A 881 4.38 28.20 4.53
C CYS A 881 4.59 26.95 3.67
N ALA A 882 5.52 27.01 2.70
CA ALA A 882 5.77 25.90 1.76
C ALA A 882 6.23 24.60 2.45
N THR A 883 6.71 24.69 3.69
CA THR A 883 7.21 23.57 4.49
C THR A 883 6.13 22.91 5.36
N ALA A 884 4.96 23.53 5.54
CA ALA A 884 3.91 22.97 6.39
C ALA A 884 3.04 21.94 5.63
N GLY A 885 2.84 20.76 6.24
CA GLY A 885 2.09 19.64 5.66
C GLY A 885 0.56 19.83 5.60
N GLY A 886 0.03 20.84 6.29
CA GLY A 886 -1.41 21.14 6.36
C GLY A 886 -1.74 22.24 7.37
N THR A 887 -3.01 22.43 7.70
CA THR A 887 -3.42 23.30 8.82
C THR A 887 -3.53 22.50 10.11
N GLY A 888 -2.89 22.94 11.21
CA GLY A 888 -2.92 22.28 12.52
C GLY A 888 -4.24 22.48 13.28
N THR A 889 -5.37 22.05 12.70
CA THR A 889 -6.71 22.33 13.20
C THR A 889 -7.02 21.66 14.54
N ARG A 890 -6.54 20.44 14.76
CA ARG A 890 -6.75 19.69 16.01
C ARG A 890 -5.94 20.28 17.15
N TYR A 891 -4.68 20.65 16.91
CA TYR A 891 -3.90 21.42 17.88
C TYR A 891 -4.56 22.75 18.22
N ALA A 892 -5.14 23.42 17.22
CA ALA A 892 -5.84 24.67 17.43
C ALA A 892 -7.11 24.52 18.27
N ASP A 893 -7.91 23.49 18.01
CA ASP A 893 -9.10 23.15 18.79
C ASP A 893 -8.72 22.80 20.24
N ALA A 894 -7.66 22.01 20.45
CA ALA A 894 -7.21 21.62 21.79
C ALA A 894 -6.71 22.82 22.61
N ALA A 895 -5.99 23.74 21.97
CA ALA A 895 -5.57 24.98 22.59
C ALA A 895 -6.78 25.87 22.96
N ALA A 896 -7.79 25.95 22.09
CA ALA A 896 -9.01 26.71 22.36
C ALA A 896 -9.81 26.13 23.53
N GLN A 897 -10.03 24.81 23.56
CA GLN A 897 -10.79 24.12 24.63
C GLN A 897 -10.12 24.21 26.02
N THR A 898 -8.81 24.43 26.06
CA THR A 898 -8.04 24.52 27.32
C THR A 898 -7.66 25.96 27.71
N GLY A 899 -8.05 26.96 26.92
CA GLY A 899 -7.71 28.38 27.15
C GLY A 899 -6.27 28.76 26.81
N GLY A 900 -5.54 27.90 26.10
CA GLY A 900 -4.19 28.14 25.61
C GLY A 900 -4.15 29.02 24.37
N GLU A 901 -3.13 28.86 23.54
CA GLU A 901 -2.95 29.69 22.34
C GLU A 901 -2.25 28.93 21.21
N VAL A 902 -2.61 29.28 19.99
CA VAL A 902 -2.00 28.77 18.76
C VAL A 902 -1.08 29.84 18.19
N LEU A 903 0.18 29.48 18.07
CA LEU A 903 1.26 30.30 17.55
C LEU A 903 1.69 29.72 16.21
N ASN A 904 2.09 30.59 15.27
CA ASN A 904 2.37 30.15 13.91
C ASN A 904 3.77 29.53 13.79
N VAL A 905 3.83 28.25 13.44
CA VAL A 905 5.09 27.50 13.14
C VAL A 905 5.91 28.16 12.01
N CYS A 906 5.28 28.89 11.09
CA CYS A 906 5.97 29.56 10.01
C CYS A 906 6.74 30.83 10.44
N ALA A 907 6.82 31.15 11.74
CA ALA A 907 7.59 32.28 12.22
C ALA A 907 9.09 32.10 11.97
N ALA A 908 9.77 33.16 11.53
CA ALA A 908 11.21 33.14 11.31
C ALA A 908 12.04 33.01 12.61
N ASP A 909 11.45 33.36 13.77
CA ASP A 909 12.07 33.28 15.10
C ASP A 909 11.04 32.80 16.13
N TYR A 910 11.37 31.75 16.88
CA TYR A 910 10.50 31.14 17.90
C TYR A 910 10.69 31.75 19.29
N ALA A 911 11.72 32.56 19.52
CA ALA A 911 11.98 33.16 20.83
C ALA A 911 10.81 34.05 21.31
N PRO A 912 10.16 34.90 20.47
CA PRO A 912 8.96 35.62 20.87
C PRO A 912 7.78 34.70 21.20
N LEU A 913 7.63 33.61 20.44
CA LEU A 913 6.56 32.62 20.62
C LEU A 913 6.69 31.92 21.99
N LEU A 914 7.87 31.38 22.30
CA LEU A 914 8.08 30.72 23.59
C LEU A 914 8.05 31.69 24.78
N ARG A 915 8.42 32.97 24.61
CA ARG A 915 8.20 34.00 25.63
C ARG A 915 6.70 34.20 25.89
N GLN A 916 5.89 34.20 24.84
CA GLN A 916 4.44 34.32 24.96
C GLN A 916 3.83 33.10 25.67
N VAL A 917 4.19 31.88 25.26
CA VAL A 917 3.81 30.64 25.96
C VAL A 917 4.16 30.74 27.43
N ALA A 918 5.42 31.03 27.77
CA ALA A 918 5.87 31.18 29.15
C ALA A 918 5.10 32.27 29.91
N SER A 919 4.85 33.42 29.28
CA SER A 919 4.15 34.54 29.92
C SER A 919 2.73 34.18 30.33
N LYS A 920 2.02 33.40 29.51
CA LYS A 920 0.65 32.96 29.75
C LYS A 920 0.61 31.74 30.68
N ALA A 921 1.45 30.74 30.42
CA ALA A 921 1.60 29.53 31.23
C ALA A 921 2.00 29.81 32.69
N PHE A 922 2.76 30.89 32.93
CA PHE A 922 3.23 31.29 34.26
C PHE A 922 2.41 32.46 34.83
N SER A 923 1.18 32.68 34.35
CA SER A 923 0.28 33.74 34.80
C SER A 923 -1.02 33.20 35.39
N ALA A 924 -1.51 33.88 36.42
CA ALA A 924 -2.74 33.55 37.10
C ALA A 924 -3.96 33.74 36.17
N GLN A 925 -4.86 32.76 36.14
CA GLN A 925 -6.08 32.76 35.33
C GLN A 925 -7.14 33.76 35.84
N ASP A 926 -7.85 34.42 34.92
CA ASP A 926 -8.88 35.42 35.20
C ASP A 926 -10.32 34.97 34.84
N ARG A 927 -10.50 34.02 33.91
CA ARG A 927 -11.82 33.52 33.47
C ARG A 927 -12.08 32.07 33.91
N PHE A 928 -13.27 31.79 34.43
CA PHE A 928 -13.70 30.51 35.00
C PHE A 928 -15.05 30.06 34.38
N PRO A 929 -15.04 29.12 33.42
CA PRO A 929 -16.27 28.66 32.75
C PRO A 929 -17.14 27.81 33.67
N LEU A 930 -18.45 28.02 33.61
CA LEU A 930 -19.45 27.25 34.35
C LEU A 930 -19.90 26.04 33.51
N SER A 931 -20.14 24.92 34.18
CA SER A 931 -20.55 23.66 33.54
C SER A 931 -22.04 23.61 33.18
N GLU A 932 -22.88 24.45 33.80
CA GLU A 932 -24.32 24.59 33.54
C GLU A 932 -24.74 26.07 33.65
N GLU A 933 -25.96 26.38 33.20
CA GLU A 933 -26.50 27.74 33.30
C GLU A 933 -27.05 28.02 34.72
N PRO A 934 -26.62 29.11 35.39
CA PRO A 934 -27.08 29.45 36.73
C PRO A 934 -28.44 30.16 36.73
N ASP A 935 -29.26 29.91 37.76
CA ASP A 935 -30.40 30.78 38.10
C ASP A 935 -29.88 32.22 38.25
N ALA A 936 -30.61 33.18 37.67
CA ALA A 936 -30.22 34.59 37.69
C ALA A 936 -29.97 35.09 39.12
N GLY A 937 -28.80 35.66 39.36
CA GLY A 937 -28.40 36.22 40.67
C GLY A 937 -28.00 35.19 41.73
N THR A 938 -27.94 33.90 41.41
CA THR A 938 -27.54 32.85 42.36
C THR A 938 -26.06 32.53 42.34
N VAL A 939 -25.30 33.10 41.38
CA VAL A 939 -23.85 32.93 41.28
C VAL A 939 -23.18 33.58 42.49
N VAL A 940 -22.64 32.74 43.37
CA VAL A 940 -21.85 33.12 44.52
C VAL A 940 -20.42 32.67 44.29
N VAL A 941 -19.52 33.64 44.22
CA VAL A 941 -18.09 33.39 44.12
C VAL A 941 -17.48 33.49 45.51
N THR A 942 -16.74 32.47 45.91
CA THR A 942 -15.89 32.49 47.10
C THR A 942 -14.44 32.29 46.69
N VAL A 943 -13.52 33.00 47.32
CA VAL A 943 -12.07 32.83 47.14
C VAL A 943 -11.50 32.44 48.51
N ASN A 944 -10.85 31.27 48.59
CA ASN A 944 -10.41 30.64 49.84
C ASN A 944 -11.54 30.48 50.87
N GLY A 945 -12.76 30.19 50.40
CA GLY A 945 -13.95 30.10 51.24
C GLY A 945 -14.47 31.46 51.75
N THR A 946 -13.83 32.57 51.40
CA THR A 946 -14.33 33.91 51.70
C THR A 946 -15.19 34.41 50.56
N ALA A 947 -16.44 34.80 50.84
CA ALA A 947 -17.33 35.37 49.84
C ALA A 947 -16.72 36.60 49.18
N THR A 948 -16.70 36.62 47.86
CA THR A 948 -16.13 37.70 47.05
C THR A 948 -17.27 38.31 46.25
N PRO A 949 -17.98 39.33 46.77
CA PRO A 949 -19.20 39.85 46.16
C PRO A 949 -18.97 40.81 44.97
N SER A 950 -17.72 41.22 44.74
CA SER A 950 -17.33 42.16 43.70
C SER A 950 -15.96 41.81 43.14
N GLY A 951 -15.57 42.39 42.01
CA GLY A 951 -14.29 42.12 41.36
C GLY A 951 -14.35 41.01 40.31
N TRP A 952 -15.55 40.54 39.97
CA TRP A 952 -15.83 39.62 38.87
C TRP A 952 -17.19 39.95 38.22
N THR A 953 -17.44 39.40 37.03
CA THR A 953 -18.72 39.46 36.31
C THR A 953 -19.07 38.11 35.71
N TYR A 954 -20.36 37.76 35.66
CA TYR A 954 -20.82 36.62 34.87
C TYR A 954 -21.06 37.05 33.41
N ASP A 955 -20.44 36.35 32.47
CA ASP A 955 -20.56 36.51 31.04
C ASP A 955 -21.42 35.38 30.47
N ALA A 956 -22.68 35.72 30.15
CA ALA A 956 -23.65 34.75 29.64
C ALA A 956 -23.27 34.20 28.25
N ALA A 957 -22.58 34.98 27.41
CA ALA A 957 -22.22 34.56 26.05
C ALA A 957 -21.20 33.42 26.04
N SER A 958 -20.29 33.40 27.05
CA SER A 958 -19.30 32.35 27.22
C SER A 958 -19.59 31.43 28.41
N ASN A 959 -20.78 31.54 29.04
CA ASN A 959 -21.15 30.90 30.30
C ASN A 959 -20.00 30.87 31.34
N SER A 960 -19.41 32.03 31.67
CA SER A 960 -18.20 32.08 32.52
C SER A 960 -18.24 33.21 33.55
N VAL A 961 -17.54 33.04 34.67
CA VAL A 961 -17.20 34.13 35.59
C VAL A 961 -15.82 34.70 35.24
N VAL A 962 -15.73 36.01 35.06
CA VAL A 962 -14.49 36.72 34.70
C VAL A 962 -14.09 37.65 35.84
N PHE A 963 -12.90 37.45 36.43
CA PHE A 963 -12.34 38.29 37.46
C PHE A 963 -11.62 39.51 36.88
N SER A 964 -12.05 40.70 37.29
CA SER A 964 -11.31 41.95 37.09
C SER A 964 -10.12 42.10 38.04
N VAL A 965 -10.14 41.39 39.18
CA VAL A 965 -9.03 41.27 40.13
C VAL A 965 -8.73 39.80 40.30
N VAL A 966 -7.65 39.34 39.69
CA VAL A 966 -7.29 37.92 39.64
C VAL A 966 -7.00 37.39 41.04
N PRO A 967 -7.64 36.28 41.47
CA PRO A 967 -7.36 35.64 42.75
C PRO A 967 -5.87 35.25 42.85
N PRO A 968 -5.24 35.33 44.04
CA PRO A 968 -3.85 34.96 44.19
C PRO A 968 -3.66 33.44 43.99
N PRO A 969 -2.48 33.00 43.50
CA PRO A 969 -2.15 31.58 43.30
C PRO A 969 -2.44 30.71 44.54
N GLY A 970 -2.92 29.48 44.34
CA GLY A 970 -3.35 28.57 45.41
C GLY A 970 -4.74 28.86 45.98
N SER A 971 -5.39 29.95 45.58
CA SER A 971 -6.71 30.29 46.07
C SER A 971 -7.78 29.32 45.61
N LYS A 972 -8.61 28.81 46.51
CA LYS A 972 -9.79 28.02 46.12
C LYS A 972 -10.92 28.95 45.70
N VAL A 973 -11.13 29.08 44.40
CA VAL A 973 -12.27 29.81 43.83
C VAL A 973 -13.43 28.84 43.72
N ALA A 974 -14.42 28.89 44.61
CA ALA A 974 -15.64 28.09 44.44
C ALA A 974 -16.75 28.99 43.93
N ILE A 975 -17.31 28.63 42.78
CA ILE A 975 -18.43 29.31 42.16
C ILE A 975 -19.64 28.40 42.36
N THR A 976 -20.41 28.71 43.40
CA THR A 976 -21.65 28.02 43.71
C THR A 976 -22.77 28.77 43.04
N TYR A 977 -23.56 28.06 42.26
CA TYR A 977 -24.78 28.59 41.68
C TYR A 977 -25.88 27.55 41.79
N ARG A 978 -27.09 28.05 41.91
CA ARG A 978 -28.27 27.21 41.82
C ARG A 978 -28.51 26.96 40.33
N ARG A 979 -28.65 25.71 39.91
CA ARG A 979 -28.96 25.39 38.50
C ARG A 979 -30.30 26.03 38.13
N ALA A 980 -30.39 26.63 36.94
CA ALA A 980 -31.62 27.26 36.49
C ALA A 980 -32.79 26.27 36.54
N CYS A 981 -33.94 26.64 37.14
CA CYS A 981 -35.16 25.85 36.90
C CYS A 981 -35.56 26.08 35.43
N ALA A 982 -35.91 25.01 34.71
CA ALA A 982 -36.45 25.14 33.36
C ALA A 982 -37.76 25.93 33.45
N ASN A 983 -37.72 27.22 33.15
CA ASN A 983 -38.91 28.04 32.98
C ASN A 983 -39.37 27.83 31.53
N ASP A 984 -40.68 27.61 31.39
CA ASP A 984 -41.46 27.40 30.16
C ASP A 984 -40.84 27.85 28.82
#